data_AF-A0A2J5HZA0-F1
#
_entry.id   AF-A0A2J5HZA0-F1
#
_cell.length_a   1.000
_cell.length_b   1.000
_cell.length_c   1.000
_cell.angle_alpha   90.00
_cell.angle_beta   90.00
_cell.angle_gamma   90.00
#
_symmetry.space_group_name_H-M   'P 1'
#
loop_
_entity.id
_entity.type
_entity.pdbx_description
1 polymer ?
#
loop_
_entity_poly.entity_id
_entity_poly.type
_entity_poly.pdbx_seq_one_letter_code
_entity_poly.pdbx_strand_id
1 'polypeptide(L)'
;MGHSRRPVGGEKKSRFGRSKAVADVGDGRQGGGKPQVRKAVFETTKKKEIGVSDLTLLSKISNEAINDNLKLRFEHDEIYTYIGHVLVSVNPFRDLGIYTDRVLESYQGKNRLEVPPHVFAVAESAYYNMKSYKDNQCVIISGESGAGKTEAAKRIMQYIASVSGGSNSSIQMTKDMVLATNPLLESFGNAKTLRNNNSSRFGKYLELEFNANGEPVGAHITNYLLEKSRVVGQITNERNFHIFYQFAKAAPQKYRDMFGLQTPDAYLYTSRSKCFDVAGVDDGADFRDTLNAMGVIGMTESEQDDVFRMLAAILWIGNVQFREDDSGNTVITDQSVVNFVAYLLEVDAEQVNKALTIRVMETARGGRRGSIYEVPLNPAQAMAVRDALSKAIYFNLFDWIVARVNQSLTAREPVTNSIGILDIYGFEIFEKNSFEQLCINYVNEKLQQIFIQLTLKAEQDEYAREQIQWTPIKYFDNKVVCSLIEDKRPPGVFAALNDACATAHADPGAADNTFVGRLNFLSQNPNFENRQGQFIVKHYAGDVSYAVEGMTDKNKDQLLKDLLNLVGSSGNPFIRTLFPNQVNQDDKRRPPTASDKIKASANDLVTTLMKAQPSYIRTIKPNDNKAPKEFNVGNVLHQIKYLGLQENVRIRRAGFAYRQTFDKFVERFYLLSPKTSYAGDYTWTGDAESGARQILKDTRIPSEEFQIGVSKVFVKTPETLFALEAMRDKYWHSMAIRIQRAWRNYLRYRTECAIRIQRFWRRMTGGLELLKLRDQGHKVLQGRKERRRMSILGSRRFLGDYLGLGNKGGPGEMIRNGAGIGSEPILFSCRGEILISKFGRSSKPEPRILVLTPRHVYIVAQNIVNNQLQISSERTVPIGAIKSISTSNLKDDWFSLVIGAQEPDPLLNCVFKTEFFTHLTNALRGQLNLKISDNIEYNKKPGKLAVVKAVKDPNVGRVDTYKSHTIHTSPGEPPSSVSKPTPRGKQVAARPVTKGKLLRPGGPGGGPSKLASRPAPARQPMPQPTPQAAPAPRPAPAPRPVPQPVAAVAASHARTPSSGSMRAPPPPPPASPPAPKKATAKVLYDFTSAQANELDIRSGEIVQIMSKEANGWWLCMNPTTSAQGWTPEAYLEEQVAPTPKPTPPPPPPVARASPVPTTNGAATAAAAKAKPTPPAPPAKRPNMAGRKTAPAPPPAPRDSAVSMNSQESPSGSGRATPNSALAGGLAEALRQRQSAMQGKRDDDDDW
;
A
#
# COMPACT_ATOMS: atom_id res chain seq x y z
N MET A 1 11.99 -54.96 -30.37
CA MET A 1 12.28 -53.70 -31.11
C MET A 1 10.97 -53.18 -31.71
N GLY A 2 10.94 -51.94 -32.22
CA GLY A 2 9.83 -51.41 -33.02
C GLY A 2 9.01 -50.30 -32.33
N HIS A 3 9.15 -49.06 -32.82
CA HIS A 3 8.23 -47.95 -32.52
C HIS A 3 7.06 -47.94 -33.52
N SER A 4 5.88 -47.40 -33.15
CA SER A 4 5.40 -46.10 -33.69
C SER A 4 3.99 -45.73 -33.16
N ARG A 5 3.45 -44.59 -33.62
CA ARG A 5 2.37 -43.77 -33.01
C ARG A 5 1.00 -43.92 -33.71
N ARG A 6 -0.11 -43.92 -32.91
CA ARG A 6 -1.44 -43.26 -33.14
C ARG A 6 -2.27 -43.67 -34.41
N PRO A 7 -3.60 -43.38 -34.56
CA PRO A 7 -4.43 -42.26 -34.02
C PRO A 7 -5.84 -42.64 -33.41
N VAL A 8 -6.41 -41.89 -32.43
CA VAL A 8 -7.46 -40.81 -32.47
C VAL A 8 -8.94 -41.25 -32.26
N GLY A 9 -9.70 -40.45 -31.46
CA GLY A 9 -11.16 -40.56 -31.19
C GLY A 9 -11.51 -41.15 -29.81
N GLY A 10 -12.52 -40.72 -29.03
CA GLY A 10 -13.52 -39.62 -29.15
C GLY A 10 -14.28 -39.37 -27.81
N GLU A 11 -15.24 -38.43 -27.78
CA GLU A 11 -16.05 -37.96 -26.60
C GLU A 11 -16.64 -39.06 -25.67
N LYS A 12 -16.99 -38.85 -24.38
CA LYS A 12 -18.01 -37.90 -23.85
C LYS A 12 -18.00 -37.73 -22.29
N LYS A 13 -19.01 -37.01 -21.75
CA LYS A 13 -19.10 -36.45 -20.36
C LYS A 13 -19.76 -37.36 -19.32
N SER A 14 -19.46 -37.14 -18.01
CA SER A 14 -20.37 -37.42 -16.87
C SER A 14 -20.15 -36.43 -15.70
N ARG A 15 -20.99 -36.46 -14.65
CA ARG A 15 -21.26 -35.29 -13.77
C ARG A 15 -21.66 -35.65 -12.32
N PHE A 16 -21.19 -34.87 -11.34
CA PHE A 16 -21.62 -34.78 -9.92
C PHE A 16 -21.48 -36.00 -8.98
N GLY A 17 -21.23 -35.72 -7.68
CA GLY A 17 -21.26 -36.71 -6.60
C GLY A 17 -20.90 -36.12 -5.22
N ARG A 18 -21.88 -35.60 -4.48
CA ARG A 18 -21.75 -35.19 -3.06
C ARG A 18 -22.00 -36.41 -2.17
N SER A 19 -21.21 -36.64 -1.12
CA SER A 19 -21.55 -37.59 -0.04
C SER A 19 -21.29 -36.98 1.34
N LYS A 20 -21.92 -37.55 2.38
CA LYS A 20 -22.00 -36.99 3.73
C LYS A 20 -20.84 -37.45 4.63
N ALA A 21 -20.55 -36.65 5.66
CA ALA A 21 -19.92 -37.17 6.86
C ALA A 21 -20.84 -38.19 7.56
N VAL A 22 -20.24 -39.26 8.07
CA VAL A 22 -20.83 -40.18 9.04
C VAL A 22 -19.86 -40.23 10.22
N ALA A 23 -20.38 -40.11 11.44
CA ALA A 23 -19.61 -40.36 12.64
C ALA A 23 -19.83 -41.81 13.06
N ASP A 24 -18.77 -42.47 13.53
CA ASP A 24 -18.87 -43.77 14.17
C ASP A 24 -17.93 -43.84 15.38
N VAL A 25 -18.31 -44.64 16.38
CA VAL A 25 -17.64 -44.80 17.67
C VAL A 25 -17.57 -46.30 17.96
N GLY A 26 -16.51 -46.94 17.48
CA GLY A 26 -16.25 -48.38 17.63
C GLY A 26 -15.09 -48.67 18.59
N ASP A 27 -15.25 -49.71 19.41
CA ASP A 27 -14.32 -50.07 20.49
C ASP A 27 -13.04 -50.78 20.00
N GLY A 28 -12.03 -50.85 20.86
CA GLY A 28 -10.67 -51.24 20.50
C GLY A 28 -10.37 -52.74 20.48
N ARG A 29 -9.42 -53.13 19.63
CA ARG A 29 -8.62 -54.37 19.76
C ARG A 29 -7.17 -54.12 19.33
N GLN A 30 -6.24 -54.84 19.94
CA GLN A 30 -4.80 -54.69 19.68
C GLN A 30 -4.40 -55.30 18.33
N GLY A 31 -3.49 -54.63 17.63
CA GLY A 31 -2.81 -55.13 16.44
C GLY A 31 -1.49 -54.38 16.25
N GLY A 32 -0.37 -55.09 16.23
CA GLY A 32 0.96 -54.47 16.20
C GLY A 32 1.31 -53.88 14.83
N GLY A 33 1.56 -52.56 14.77
CA GLY A 33 2.03 -51.87 13.58
C GLY A 33 2.97 -50.73 13.93
N LYS A 34 4.07 -50.57 13.19
CA LYS A 34 5.00 -49.44 13.37
C LYS A 34 4.27 -48.11 13.13
N PRO A 35 4.54 -47.05 13.92
CA PRO A 35 3.85 -45.77 13.76
C PRO A 35 4.18 -45.13 12.40
N GLN A 36 3.22 -45.12 11.48
CA GLN A 36 3.36 -44.34 10.25
C GLN A 36 3.34 -42.84 10.58
N VAL A 37 4.37 -42.13 10.10
CA VAL A 37 4.51 -40.68 10.27
C VAL A 37 3.37 -39.96 9.54
N ARG A 38 2.34 -39.55 10.29
CA ARG A 38 1.32 -38.62 9.81
C ARG A 38 1.96 -37.25 9.63
N LYS A 39 2.42 -36.95 8.40
CA LYS A 39 2.79 -35.58 7.99
C LYS A 39 1.68 -34.61 8.39
N ALA A 40 2.04 -33.51 9.04
CA ALA A 40 1.07 -32.51 9.47
C ALA A 40 0.35 -31.90 8.26
N VAL A 41 -0.98 -31.96 8.26
CA VAL A 41 -1.81 -31.28 7.27
C VAL A 41 -2.04 -29.86 7.78
N PHE A 42 -1.47 -28.87 7.08
CA PHE A 42 -1.57 -27.45 7.45
C PHE A 42 -3.02 -26.95 7.34
N GLU A 43 -3.50 -26.20 8.35
CA GLU A 43 -4.84 -25.57 8.33
C GLU A 43 -4.91 -24.47 7.26
N THR A 44 -5.89 -24.57 6.35
CA THR A 44 -5.94 -23.82 5.08
C THR A 44 -6.43 -22.36 5.20
N THR A 45 -5.93 -21.60 6.18
CA THR A 45 -6.40 -20.23 6.51
C THR A 45 -5.40 -19.11 6.24
N LYS A 46 -4.13 -19.41 5.95
CA LYS A 46 -3.23 -18.44 5.27
C LYS A 46 -3.57 -18.38 3.77
N LYS A 47 -3.19 -17.31 3.07
CA LYS A 47 -3.16 -17.29 1.59
C LYS A 47 -2.43 -18.56 1.12
N LYS A 48 -2.92 -19.19 0.04
CA LYS A 48 -2.23 -20.32 -0.59
C LYS A 48 -0.86 -19.82 -1.09
N GLU A 49 0.20 -20.21 -0.40
CA GLU A 49 1.55 -19.71 -0.65
C GLU A 49 2.04 -20.15 -2.05
N ILE A 50 2.73 -19.24 -2.73
CA ILE A 50 3.12 -19.41 -4.13
C ILE A 50 4.58 -19.82 -4.16
N GLY A 51 4.83 -21.03 -4.67
CA GLY A 51 6.10 -21.72 -4.47
C GLY A 51 6.39 -21.89 -2.97
N VAL A 52 7.66 -21.73 -2.62
CA VAL A 52 8.21 -21.87 -1.27
C VAL A 52 9.03 -20.62 -0.96
N SER A 53 8.76 -19.98 0.18
CA SER A 53 9.42 -18.73 0.61
C SER A 53 10.86 -18.90 1.12
N ASP A 54 11.25 -20.09 1.58
CA ASP A 54 12.64 -20.46 1.88
C ASP A 54 13.03 -21.76 1.16
N LEU A 55 14.07 -21.72 0.32
CA LEU A 55 14.48 -22.86 -0.52
C LEU A 55 15.00 -24.06 0.29
N THR A 56 15.31 -23.92 1.59
CA THR A 56 15.63 -25.06 2.47
C THR A 56 14.49 -26.05 2.63
N LEU A 57 13.24 -25.58 2.49
CA LEU A 57 12.00 -26.38 2.54
C LEU A 57 11.71 -27.15 1.23
N LEU A 58 12.52 -27.00 0.17
CA LEU A 58 12.29 -27.70 -1.11
C LEU A 58 12.31 -29.22 -0.95
N SER A 59 11.37 -29.93 -1.59
CA SER A 59 11.29 -31.39 -1.49
C SER A 59 12.48 -32.13 -2.14
N LYS A 60 13.10 -31.53 -3.16
CA LYS A 60 14.33 -32.00 -3.83
C LYS A 60 15.29 -30.82 -4.00
N ILE A 61 16.60 -31.05 -3.78
CA ILE A 61 17.63 -30.03 -3.99
C ILE A 61 18.33 -30.29 -5.33
N SER A 62 17.93 -29.54 -6.36
CA SER A 62 18.62 -29.46 -7.64
C SER A 62 18.56 -28.02 -8.18
N ASN A 63 19.42 -27.68 -9.15
CA ASN A 63 19.42 -26.33 -9.74
C ASN A 63 18.08 -26.04 -10.43
N GLU A 64 17.49 -27.07 -11.03
CA GLU A 64 16.21 -27.04 -11.75
C GLU A 64 15.06 -26.80 -10.77
N ALA A 65 15.01 -27.52 -9.64
CA ALA A 65 13.99 -27.31 -8.61
C ALA A 65 14.05 -25.93 -7.94
N ILE A 66 15.26 -25.35 -7.83
CA ILE A 66 15.45 -23.95 -7.40
C ILE A 66 14.93 -22.98 -8.48
N ASN A 67 15.26 -23.23 -9.75
CA ASN A 67 14.85 -22.42 -10.89
C ASN A 67 13.32 -22.39 -11.05
N ASP A 68 12.67 -23.56 -10.99
CA ASP A 68 11.21 -23.71 -11.06
C ASP A 68 10.50 -22.94 -9.94
N ASN A 69 11.05 -22.96 -8.71
CA ASN A 69 10.48 -22.21 -7.59
C ASN A 69 10.65 -20.69 -7.74
N LEU A 70 11.84 -20.23 -8.15
CA LEU A 70 12.10 -18.82 -8.40
C LEU A 70 11.25 -18.29 -9.57
N LYS A 71 11.09 -19.09 -10.63
CA LYS A 71 10.20 -18.79 -11.76
C LYS A 71 8.74 -18.66 -11.32
N LEU A 72 8.22 -19.66 -10.61
CA LEU A 72 6.82 -19.66 -10.14
C LEU A 72 6.52 -18.47 -9.21
N ARG A 73 7.50 -18.03 -8.40
CA ARG A 73 7.37 -16.84 -7.57
C ARG A 73 7.43 -15.55 -8.40
N PHE A 74 8.37 -15.46 -9.34
CA PHE A 74 8.51 -14.33 -10.27
C PHE A 74 7.27 -14.12 -11.16
N GLU A 75 6.67 -15.19 -11.71
CA GLU A 75 5.43 -15.15 -12.51
C GLU A 75 4.22 -14.62 -11.72
N HIS A 76 4.33 -14.54 -10.39
CA HIS A 76 3.32 -14.04 -9.45
C HIS A 76 3.78 -12.79 -8.67
N ASP A 77 4.79 -12.07 -9.16
CA ASP A 77 5.35 -10.82 -8.59
C ASP A 77 6.00 -10.95 -7.18
N GLU A 78 6.31 -12.18 -6.76
CA GLU A 78 7.00 -12.50 -5.50
C GLU A 78 8.53 -12.56 -5.71
N ILE A 79 9.20 -11.42 -5.88
CA ILE A 79 10.61 -11.35 -6.31
C ILE A 79 11.66 -11.84 -5.29
N TYR A 80 11.30 -11.94 -4.01
CA TYR A 80 12.21 -12.26 -2.91
C TYR A 80 12.00 -13.68 -2.39
N THR A 81 13.08 -14.41 -2.09
CA THR A 81 13.03 -15.78 -1.53
C THR A 81 14.24 -16.02 -0.62
N TYR A 82 14.07 -16.66 0.54
CA TYR A 82 15.17 -16.97 1.46
C TYR A 82 15.93 -18.27 1.10
N ILE A 83 17.17 -18.37 1.60
CA ILE A 83 17.91 -19.61 1.84
C ILE A 83 18.46 -19.51 3.28
N GLY A 84 17.58 -19.65 4.27
CA GLY A 84 17.87 -19.37 5.68
C GLY A 84 18.31 -17.93 5.92
N HIS A 85 19.62 -17.70 6.01
CA HIS A 85 20.23 -16.38 6.25
C HIS A 85 20.59 -15.60 4.97
N VAL A 86 20.45 -16.21 3.79
CA VAL A 86 20.71 -15.56 2.49
C VAL A 86 19.39 -15.13 1.88
N LEU A 87 19.32 -13.94 1.29
CA LEU A 87 18.18 -13.48 0.50
C LEU A 87 18.49 -13.60 -1.00
N VAL A 88 17.60 -14.25 -1.75
CA VAL A 88 17.59 -14.23 -3.22
C VAL A 88 16.60 -13.16 -3.69
N SER A 89 16.99 -12.39 -4.70
CA SER A 89 16.20 -11.30 -5.27
C SER A 89 16.23 -11.35 -6.79
N VAL A 90 15.08 -11.51 -7.46
CA VAL A 90 14.99 -11.52 -8.93
C VAL A 90 14.53 -10.14 -9.42
N ASN A 91 15.26 -9.48 -10.32
CA ASN A 91 14.93 -8.12 -10.76
C ASN A 91 13.61 -8.07 -11.57
N PRO A 92 12.55 -7.37 -11.11
CA PRO A 92 11.28 -7.28 -11.85
C PRO A 92 11.31 -6.36 -13.07
N PHE A 93 12.34 -5.51 -13.25
CA PHE A 93 12.38 -4.43 -14.26
C PHE A 93 11.18 -3.45 -14.24
N ARG A 94 10.37 -3.46 -13.17
CA ARG A 94 9.26 -2.55 -12.91
C ARG A 94 9.11 -2.33 -11.40
N ASP A 95 8.49 -1.23 -11.00
CA ASP A 95 8.01 -1.11 -9.62
C ASP A 95 6.83 -2.07 -9.37
N LEU A 96 6.77 -2.60 -8.15
CA LEU A 96 5.74 -3.49 -7.63
C LEU A 96 4.96 -2.86 -6.45
N GLY A 97 5.32 -1.63 -6.04
CA GLY A 97 4.70 -0.92 -4.90
C GLY A 97 5.10 -1.46 -3.53
N ILE A 98 6.11 -2.33 -3.46
CA ILE A 98 6.54 -3.02 -2.24
C ILE A 98 7.45 -2.17 -1.33
N TYR A 99 8.00 -1.06 -1.82
CA TYR A 99 8.91 -0.19 -1.06
C TYR A 99 8.23 1.04 -0.42
N THR A 100 6.95 0.92 -0.06
CA THR A 100 6.20 2.00 0.61
C THR A 100 6.45 2.04 2.12
N ASP A 101 6.32 3.21 2.74
CA ASP A 101 6.57 3.40 4.18
C ASP A 101 5.70 2.49 5.05
N ARG A 102 4.46 2.24 4.64
CA ARG A 102 3.56 1.28 5.29
C ARG A 102 4.07 -0.17 5.25
N VAL A 103 4.80 -0.56 4.21
CA VAL A 103 5.48 -1.86 4.16
C VAL A 103 6.70 -1.79 5.08
N LEU A 104 7.48 -0.72 5.05
CA LEU A 104 8.64 -0.49 5.91
C LEU A 104 8.29 -0.63 7.41
N GLU A 105 7.30 0.11 7.89
CA GLU A 105 6.69 0.00 9.24
C GLU A 105 6.27 -1.45 9.57
N SER A 106 5.86 -2.22 8.55
CA SER A 106 5.42 -3.61 8.75
C SER A 106 6.56 -4.62 8.93
N TYR A 107 7.82 -4.24 8.71
CA TYR A 107 9.01 -5.05 9.03
C TYR A 107 9.68 -4.64 10.35
N GLN A 108 9.51 -3.39 10.79
CA GLN A 108 10.14 -2.84 12.00
C GLN A 108 9.81 -3.67 13.26
N GLY A 109 10.84 -4.01 14.03
CA GLY A 109 10.74 -4.74 15.28
C GLY A 109 10.35 -6.22 15.16
N LYS A 110 10.32 -6.81 13.95
CA LYS A 110 9.88 -8.19 13.72
C LYS A 110 11.01 -9.13 13.36
N ASN A 111 10.87 -10.39 13.75
CA ASN A 111 11.79 -11.44 13.32
C ASN A 111 11.53 -11.80 11.84
N ARG A 112 12.58 -12.10 11.06
CA ARG A 112 12.48 -12.54 9.65
C ARG A 112 11.50 -13.70 9.39
N LEU A 113 11.19 -14.50 10.43
CA LEU A 113 10.30 -15.66 10.39
C LEU A 113 8.82 -15.30 10.56
N GLU A 114 8.52 -14.10 11.06
CA GLU A 114 7.18 -13.56 11.30
C GLU A 114 6.64 -12.78 10.08
N VAL A 115 7.48 -12.59 9.05
CA VAL A 115 7.25 -11.76 7.86
C VAL A 115 7.68 -12.51 6.59
N PRO A 116 7.09 -12.20 5.41
CA PRO A 116 7.53 -12.81 4.16
C PRO A 116 8.94 -12.32 3.74
N PRO A 117 9.59 -12.97 2.75
CA PRO A 117 10.94 -12.58 2.32
C PRO A 117 10.98 -11.16 1.76
N HIS A 118 11.88 -10.32 2.28
CA HIS A 118 12.08 -8.95 1.79
C HIS A 118 13.45 -8.40 2.17
N VAL A 119 13.97 -7.43 1.40
CA VAL A 119 15.22 -6.72 1.71
C VAL A 119 15.16 -6.00 3.07
N PHE A 120 13.99 -5.48 3.45
CA PHE A 120 13.77 -4.84 4.75
C PHE A 120 13.95 -5.79 5.94
N ALA A 121 13.66 -7.09 5.79
CA ALA A 121 13.90 -8.06 6.87
C ALA A 121 15.40 -8.32 7.12
N VAL A 122 16.24 -8.19 6.09
CA VAL A 122 17.70 -8.27 6.22
C VAL A 122 18.24 -7.00 6.88
N ALA A 123 17.73 -5.82 6.48
CA ALA A 123 18.09 -4.54 7.06
C ALA A 123 17.68 -4.44 8.55
N GLU A 124 16.47 -4.88 8.90
CA GLU A 124 16.01 -4.98 10.30
C GLU A 124 16.87 -5.94 11.10
N SER A 125 17.17 -7.13 10.58
CA SER A 125 18.00 -8.11 11.29
C SER A 125 19.42 -7.58 11.58
N ALA A 126 20.02 -6.83 10.64
CA ALA A 126 21.31 -6.18 10.86
C ALA A 126 21.20 -5.07 11.91
N TYR A 127 20.25 -4.13 11.75
CA TYR A 127 20.08 -3.03 12.69
C TYR A 127 19.74 -3.51 14.11
N TYR A 128 18.88 -4.52 14.25
CA TYR A 128 18.54 -5.16 15.52
C TYR A 128 19.75 -5.82 16.19
N ASN A 129 20.54 -6.61 15.43
CA ASN A 129 21.72 -7.28 15.97
C ASN A 129 22.75 -6.26 16.48
N MET A 130 23.08 -5.27 15.65
CA MET A 130 24.00 -4.17 16.03
C MET A 130 23.50 -3.45 17.29
N LYS A 131 22.22 -3.07 17.33
CA LYS A 131 21.65 -2.32 18.46
C LYS A 131 21.61 -3.12 19.76
N SER A 132 21.28 -4.41 19.67
CA SER A 132 20.98 -5.28 20.82
C SER A 132 22.19 -6.05 21.36
N TYR A 133 23.12 -6.45 20.49
CA TYR A 133 24.28 -7.27 20.86
C TYR A 133 25.61 -6.51 20.77
N LYS A 134 25.63 -5.32 20.14
CA LYS A 134 26.83 -4.52 19.89
C LYS A 134 27.86 -5.23 18.99
N ASP A 135 27.36 -6.08 18.11
CA ASP A 135 28.12 -6.74 17.05
C ASP A 135 28.04 -5.92 15.75
N ASN A 136 29.19 -5.51 15.19
CA ASN A 136 29.24 -4.92 13.84
C ASN A 136 28.62 -5.88 12.82
N GLN A 137 27.93 -5.34 11.82
CA GLN A 137 27.24 -6.14 10.79
C GLN A 137 27.73 -5.75 9.40
N CYS A 138 27.67 -6.65 8.43
CA CYS A 138 27.88 -6.30 7.03
C CYS A 138 26.87 -7.01 6.12
N VAL A 139 26.39 -6.32 5.07
CA VAL A 139 25.48 -6.88 4.06
C VAL A 139 26.22 -6.94 2.72
N ILE A 140 26.49 -8.16 2.25
CA ILE A 140 27.22 -8.42 1.01
C ILE A 140 26.23 -8.70 -0.11
N ILE A 141 26.19 -7.81 -1.11
CA ILE A 141 25.26 -7.86 -2.23
C ILE A 141 26.04 -8.28 -3.49
N SER A 142 25.55 -9.30 -4.19
CA SER A 142 26.26 -9.90 -5.33
C SER A 142 25.29 -10.34 -6.43
N GLY A 143 25.81 -10.52 -7.65
CA GLY A 143 25.03 -10.86 -8.84
C GLY A 143 25.46 -10.06 -10.07
N GLU A 144 24.92 -10.42 -11.22
CA GLU A 144 25.34 -9.89 -12.53
C GLU A 144 25.05 -8.38 -12.74
N SER A 145 25.57 -7.81 -13.83
CA SER A 145 25.19 -6.44 -14.22
C SER A 145 23.73 -6.39 -14.65
N GLY A 146 22.96 -5.45 -14.08
CA GLY A 146 21.51 -5.35 -14.26
C GLY A 146 20.68 -6.26 -13.35
N ALA A 147 21.28 -7.02 -12.43
CA ALA A 147 20.55 -7.88 -11.48
C ALA A 147 19.90 -7.12 -10.31
N GLY A 148 20.17 -5.82 -10.13
CA GLY A 148 19.51 -4.97 -9.13
C GLY A 148 20.27 -4.73 -7.81
N LYS A 149 21.57 -5.08 -7.73
CA LYS A 149 22.40 -4.90 -6.52
C LYS A 149 22.29 -3.51 -5.89
N THR A 150 22.51 -2.46 -6.67
CA THR A 150 22.54 -1.07 -6.22
C THR A 150 21.18 -0.57 -5.73
N GLU A 151 20.08 -1.09 -6.30
CA GLU A 151 18.74 -0.84 -5.76
C GLU A 151 18.53 -1.56 -4.42
N ALA A 152 18.98 -2.81 -4.27
CA ALA A 152 18.95 -3.48 -2.97
C ALA A 152 19.78 -2.71 -1.91
N ALA A 153 20.94 -2.17 -2.27
CA ALA A 153 21.73 -1.29 -1.40
C ALA A 153 20.95 -0.03 -1.00
N LYS A 154 20.32 0.67 -1.97
CA LYS A 154 19.47 1.84 -1.72
C LYS A 154 18.31 1.54 -0.78
N ARG A 155 17.63 0.38 -0.92
CA ARG A 155 16.54 0.01 -0.01
C ARG A 155 17.01 -0.36 1.40
N ILE A 156 18.22 -0.89 1.58
CA ILE A 156 18.83 -1.07 2.90
C ILE A 156 19.15 0.30 3.53
N MET A 157 19.79 1.21 2.79
CA MET A 157 20.08 2.57 3.26
C MET A 157 18.81 3.32 3.67
N GLN A 158 17.77 3.30 2.82
CA GLN A 158 16.46 3.90 3.09
C GLN A 158 15.80 3.31 4.36
N TYR A 159 15.90 1.99 4.55
CA TYR A 159 15.39 1.32 5.75
C TYR A 159 16.12 1.76 7.02
N ILE A 160 17.45 1.71 7.02
CA ILE A 160 18.28 2.09 8.16
C ILE A 160 18.09 3.58 8.50
N ALA A 161 18.03 4.46 7.49
CA ALA A 161 17.83 5.89 7.69
C ALA A 161 16.47 6.23 8.35
N SER A 162 15.40 5.49 8.03
CA SER A 162 14.08 5.69 8.64
C SER A 162 13.97 5.06 10.04
N VAL A 163 14.39 3.80 10.21
CA VAL A 163 14.23 3.05 11.48
C VAL A 163 15.16 3.54 12.59
N SER A 164 16.32 4.12 12.26
CA SER A 164 17.29 4.58 13.27
C SER A 164 16.85 5.75 14.15
N GLY A 165 15.75 6.44 13.81
CA GLY A 165 15.19 7.53 14.62
C GLY A 165 16.05 8.81 14.61
N GLY A 166 15.85 9.67 15.61
CA GLY A 166 16.50 10.98 15.72
C GLY A 166 15.77 12.08 14.95
N SER A 167 15.06 12.95 15.67
CA SER A 167 14.39 14.16 15.13
C SER A 167 15.29 15.40 15.12
N ASN A 168 16.59 15.24 15.39
CA ASN A 168 17.56 16.32 15.42
C ASN A 168 18.00 16.66 13.99
N SER A 169 18.10 17.94 13.67
CA SER A 169 18.45 18.43 12.32
C SER A 169 19.82 17.93 11.83
N SER A 170 20.78 17.71 12.74
CA SER A 170 22.08 17.10 12.44
C SER A 170 21.95 15.67 11.94
N ILE A 171 21.14 14.84 12.59
CA ILE A 171 20.94 13.42 12.23
C ILE A 171 20.23 13.32 10.88
N GLN A 172 19.25 14.20 10.61
CA GLN A 172 18.60 14.25 9.30
C GLN A 172 19.59 14.69 8.21
N MET A 173 20.40 15.72 8.46
CA MET A 173 21.44 16.18 7.53
C MET A 173 22.44 15.05 7.20
N THR A 174 22.90 14.26 8.17
CA THR A 174 23.79 13.11 7.92
C THR A 174 23.12 12.05 7.04
N LYS A 175 21.83 11.75 7.27
CA LYS A 175 21.07 10.80 6.42
C LYS A 175 20.92 11.31 4.99
N ASP A 176 20.58 12.59 4.83
CA ASP A 176 20.40 13.21 3.51
C ASP A 176 21.72 13.27 2.74
N MET A 177 22.83 13.60 3.40
CA MET A 177 24.18 13.54 2.81
C MET A 177 24.56 12.12 2.36
N VAL A 178 24.35 11.09 3.21
CA VAL A 178 24.63 9.69 2.86
C VAL A 178 23.83 9.26 1.62
N LEU A 179 22.55 9.62 1.53
CA LEU A 179 21.71 9.30 0.37
C LEU A 179 22.16 10.06 -0.89
N ALA A 180 22.53 11.35 -0.74
CA ALA A 180 23.03 12.21 -1.83
C ALA A 180 24.37 11.76 -2.43
N THR A 181 25.15 10.91 -1.75
CA THR A 181 26.36 10.32 -2.36
C THR A 181 26.07 9.49 -3.62
N ASN A 182 24.86 8.93 -3.76
CA ASN A 182 24.58 7.98 -4.83
C ASN A 182 24.51 8.67 -6.21
N PRO A 183 23.74 9.75 -6.46
CA PRO A 183 23.78 10.48 -7.73
C PRO A 183 25.20 10.87 -8.18
N LEU A 184 26.02 11.42 -7.27
CA LEU A 184 27.40 11.82 -7.60
C LEU A 184 28.28 10.61 -7.99
N LEU A 185 28.28 9.56 -7.17
CA LEU A 185 29.11 8.38 -7.45
C LEU A 185 28.57 7.52 -8.60
N GLU A 186 27.27 7.57 -8.91
CA GLU A 186 26.71 6.95 -10.12
C GLU A 186 27.08 7.75 -11.38
N SER A 187 27.08 9.10 -11.33
CA SER A 187 27.51 9.94 -12.45
C SER A 187 28.96 9.68 -12.89
N PHE A 188 29.89 9.62 -11.93
CA PHE A 188 31.33 9.40 -12.21
C PHE A 188 31.72 7.91 -12.25
N GLY A 189 30.99 7.02 -11.59
CA GLY A 189 31.36 5.60 -11.42
C GLY A 189 30.55 4.61 -12.25
N ASN A 190 29.41 5.01 -12.84
CA ASN A 190 28.57 4.13 -13.64
C ASN A 190 28.64 4.50 -15.14
N ALA A 191 28.27 3.53 -15.99
CA ALA A 191 28.18 3.71 -17.43
C ALA A 191 27.09 2.81 -18.04
N LYS A 192 26.65 3.16 -19.26
CA LYS A 192 25.77 2.31 -20.08
C LYS A 192 26.58 1.19 -20.74
N THR A 193 26.32 -0.05 -20.33
CA THR A 193 26.83 -1.27 -20.98
C THR A 193 25.78 -1.88 -21.91
N LEU A 194 26.17 -2.91 -22.67
CA LEU A 194 25.21 -3.70 -23.44
C LEU A 194 24.13 -4.33 -22.53
N ARG A 195 24.50 -4.80 -21.32
CA ARG A 195 23.60 -5.50 -20.39
C ARG A 195 22.75 -4.58 -19.52
N ASN A 196 23.17 -3.34 -19.24
CA ASN A 196 22.51 -2.43 -18.30
C ASN A 196 22.75 -0.94 -18.65
N ASN A 197 21.73 -0.09 -18.56
CA ASN A 197 21.83 1.33 -18.91
C ASN A 197 22.59 2.17 -17.88
N ASN A 198 22.56 1.77 -16.61
CA ASN A 198 23.24 2.42 -15.49
C ASN A 198 23.99 1.33 -14.70
N SER A 199 25.16 0.93 -15.19
CA SER A 199 25.97 -0.14 -14.59
C SER A 199 27.13 0.46 -13.79
N SER A 200 27.20 0.15 -12.50
CA SER A 200 28.40 0.41 -11.70
C SER A 200 29.62 -0.24 -12.32
N ARG A 201 30.64 0.58 -12.60
CA ARG A 201 31.99 0.18 -13.06
C ARG A 201 33.05 0.60 -12.02
N PHE A 202 32.67 0.46 -10.76
CA PHE A 202 33.49 0.35 -9.55
C PHE A 202 32.73 -0.50 -8.53
N GLY A 203 33.43 -1.06 -7.54
CA GLY A 203 32.84 -1.64 -6.34
C GLY A 203 32.81 -0.64 -5.20
N LYS A 204 31.76 -0.67 -4.37
CA LYS A 204 31.54 0.25 -3.25
C LYS A 204 31.29 -0.51 -1.95
N TYR A 205 32.13 -0.27 -0.93
CA TYR A 205 31.80 -0.59 0.45
C TYR A 205 31.41 0.72 1.15
N LEU A 206 30.16 0.80 1.62
CA LEU A 206 29.68 1.90 2.46
C LEU A 206 29.56 1.38 3.89
N GLU A 207 30.32 1.94 4.81
CA GLU A 207 30.22 1.67 6.23
C GLU A 207 29.42 2.79 6.90
N LEU A 208 28.27 2.45 7.48
CA LEU A 208 27.45 3.37 8.26
C LEU A 208 27.87 3.29 9.72
N GLU A 209 28.17 4.43 10.34
CA GLU A 209 28.74 4.52 11.69
C GLU A 209 27.69 4.94 12.72
N PHE A 210 27.61 4.24 13.85
CA PHE A 210 26.57 4.44 14.86
C PHE A 210 27.12 4.69 16.26
N ASN A 211 26.47 5.59 17.00
CA ASN A 211 26.69 5.77 18.44
C ASN A 211 26.10 4.60 19.26
N ALA A 212 26.30 4.62 20.57
CA ALA A 212 25.82 3.58 21.48
C ALA A 212 24.28 3.39 21.48
N ASN A 213 23.52 4.44 21.16
CA ASN A 213 22.05 4.43 21.06
C ASN A 213 21.56 3.74 19.77
N GLY A 214 22.43 3.57 18.77
CA GLY A 214 22.08 3.08 17.43
C GLY A 214 21.56 4.18 16.50
N GLU A 215 21.99 5.43 16.68
CA GLU A 215 21.73 6.55 15.77
C GLU A 215 22.93 6.73 14.81
N PRO A 216 22.73 7.02 13.51
CA PRO A 216 23.83 7.20 12.57
C PRO A 216 24.53 8.54 12.80
N VAL A 217 25.83 8.50 13.04
CA VAL A 217 26.65 9.68 13.36
C VAL A 217 27.65 10.07 12.28
N GLY A 218 27.98 9.13 11.39
CA GLY A 218 28.89 9.31 10.26
C GLY A 218 28.79 8.15 9.27
N ALA A 219 29.62 8.20 8.22
CA ALA A 219 29.78 7.10 7.28
C ALA A 219 31.14 7.18 6.56
N HIS A 220 31.65 6.03 6.11
CA HIS A 220 32.87 5.92 5.33
C HIS A 220 32.63 5.12 4.04
N ILE A 221 33.10 5.62 2.90
CA ILE A 221 33.03 4.94 1.60
C ILE A 221 34.42 4.48 1.18
N THR A 222 34.59 3.18 1.00
CA THR A 222 35.78 2.60 0.36
C THR A 222 35.41 2.17 -1.06
N ASN A 223 36.07 2.76 -2.05
CA ASN A 223 35.94 2.38 -3.46
C ASN A 223 36.96 1.30 -3.84
N TYR A 224 36.58 0.46 -4.81
CA TYR A 224 37.42 -0.63 -5.32
C TYR A 224 37.29 -0.73 -6.84
N LEU A 225 38.38 -1.04 -7.54
CA LEU A 225 38.35 -1.51 -8.94
C LEU A 225 37.55 -0.61 -9.92
N LEU A 226 37.87 0.68 -10.03
CA LEU A 226 37.32 1.54 -11.08
C LEU A 226 37.80 1.06 -12.47
N GLU A 227 36.86 0.88 -13.43
CA GLU A 227 37.16 0.46 -14.81
C GLU A 227 37.76 1.61 -15.64
N LYS A 228 38.94 2.12 -15.26
CA LYS A 228 39.58 3.27 -15.91
C LYS A 228 39.85 3.08 -17.41
N SER A 229 39.93 1.85 -17.91
CA SER A 229 40.03 1.57 -19.36
C SER A 229 38.83 2.10 -20.16
N ARG A 230 37.64 2.20 -19.56
CA ARG A 230 36.43 2.78 -20.17
C ARG A 230 36.57 4.26 -20.54
N VAL A 231 37.48 5.01 -19.91
CA VAL A 231 37.71 6.44 -20.21
C VAL A 231 38.13 6.63 -21.67
N VAL A 232 38.89 5.69 -22.25
CA VAL A 232 39.49 5.84 -23.59
C VAL A 232 38.97 4.85 -24.64
N GLY A 233 38.43 3.71 -24.20
CA GLY A 233 37.97 2.65 -25.08
C GLY A 233 36.65 2.06 -24.58
N GLN A 234 35.64 2.08 -25.45
CA GLN A 234 34.32 1.53 -25.19
C GLN A 234 33.90 0.63 -26.35
N ILE A 235 33.10 -0.40 -26.05
CA ILE A 235 32.53 -1.28 -27.07
C ILE A 235 31.41 -0.51 -27.82
N THR A 236 31.22 -0.80 -29.11
CA THR A 236 30.11 -0.27 -29.92
C THR A 236 28.77 -0.42 -29.19
N ASN A 237 27.95 0.64 -29.19
CA ASN A 237 26.69 0.75 -28.44
C ASN A 237 26.80 0.83 -26.90
N GLU A 238 27.99 0.81 -26.29
CA GLU A 238 28.18 1.21 -24.89
C GLU A 238 28.41 2.73 -24.75
N ARG A 239 28.51 3.24 -23.53
CA ARG A 239 28.99 4.61 -23.24
C ARG A 239 30.28 4.58 -22.42
N ASN A 240 30.96 5.73 -22.42
CA ASN A 240 31.88 6.14 -21.36
C ASN A 240 31.09 6.39 -20.03
N PHE A 241 31.74 6.85 -18.96
CA PHE A 241 31.06 7.24 -17.73
C PHE A 241 30.00 8.33 -17.96
N HIS A 242 28.91 8.31 -17.20
CA HIS A 242 27.75 9.18 -17.44
C HIS A 242 28.10 10.67 -17.40
N ILE A 243 28.96 11.08 -16.47
CA ILE A 243 29.41 12.46 -16.29
C ILE A 243 29.87 13.15 -17.59
N PHE A 244 30.55 12.43 -18.49
CA PHE A 244 31.02 13.02 -19.76
C PHE A 244 29.86 13.43 -20.69
N TYR A 245 28.79 12.64 -20.76
CA TYR A 245 27.62 12.93 -21.58
C TYR A 245 26.71 13.97 -20.91
N GLN A 246 26.55 13.87 -19.59
CA GLN A 246 25.83 14.82 -18.76
C GLN A 246 26.44 16.23 -18.88
N PHE A 247 27.76 16.35 -18.71
CA PHE A 247 28.49 17.60 -18.84
C PHE A 247 28.44 18.17 -20.28
N ALA A 248 28.87 17.41 -21.29
CA ALA A 248 28.91 17.90 -22.68
C ALA A 248 27.52 18.31 -23.25
N LYS A 249 26.42 17.72 -22.76
CA LYS A 249 25.06 18.14 -23.11
C LYS A 249 24.53 19.29 -22.25
N ALA A 250 24.65 19.21 -20.93
CA ALA A 250 23.90 20.06 -19.99
C ALA A 250 24.73 21.11 -19.23
N ALA A 251 26.03 21.23 -19.51
CA ALA A 251 26.86 22.29 -18.92
C ALA A 251 26.29 23.71 -19.18
N PRO A 252 26.20 24.55 -18.12
CA PRO A 252 26.00 25.99 -18.24
C PRO A 252 26.97 26.66 -19.21
N GLN A 253 26.54 27.78 -19.81
CA GLN A 253 27.34 28.53 -20.78
C GLN A 253 28.71 28.96 -20.21
N LYS A 254 28.80 29.27 -18.90
CA LYS A 254 30.05 29.48 -18.15
C LYS A 254 31.14 28.46 -18.53
N TYR A 255 30.84 27.17 -18.44
CA TYR A 255 31.80 26.09 -18.73
C TYR A 255 31.99 25.84 -20.23
N ARG A 256 30.98 26.12 -21.06
CA ARG A 256 31.12 26.05 -22.52
C ARG A 256 32.14 27.05 -23.02
N ASP A 257 32.08 28.27 -22.52
CA ASP A 257 32.99 29.35 -22.89
C ASP A 257 34.37 29.18 -22.23
N MET A 258 34.43 28.88 -20.92
CA MET A 258 35.70 28.73 -20.18
C MET A 258 36.53 27.52 -20.57
N PHE A 259 35.89 26.39 -20.94
CA PHE A 259 36.56 25.12 -21.22
C PHE A 259 36.34 24.60 -22.66
N GLY A 260 35.79 25.44 -23.55
CA GLY A 260 35.57 25.11 -24.96
C GLY A 260 34.65 23.90 -25.17
N LEU A 261 33.62 23.73 -24.32
CA LEU A 261 32.88 22.47 -24.25
C LEU A 261 31.87 22.30 -25.39
N GLN A 262 32.18 21.36 -26.29
CA GLN A 262 31.38 20.98 -27.46
C GLN A 262 30.41 19.82 -27.15
N THR A 263 29.68 19.35 -28.16
CA THR A 263 28.76 18.21 -28.05
C THR A 263 29.50 16.85 -28.03
N PRO A 264 28.88 15.77 -27.51
CA PRO A 264 29.57 14.47 -27.28
C PRO A 264 30.13 13.78 -28.54
N ASP A 265 29.72 14.19 -29.73
CA ASP A 265 30.22 13.72 -31.03
C ASP A 265 31.60 14.30 -31.40
N ALA A 266 31.93 15.51 -30.90
CA ALA A 266 33.19 16.19 -31.18
C ALA A 266 34.42 15.59 -30.46
N TYR A 267 34.22 14.71 -29.47
CA TYR A 267 35.30 14.13 -28.67
C TYR A 267 35.50 12.63 -28.93
N LEU A 268 36.74 12.21 -29.23
CA LEU A 268 37.08 10.82 -29.56
C LEU A 268 36.66 9.82 -28.47
N TYR A 269 36.78 10.20 -27.21
CA TYR A 269 36.47 9.37 -26.04
C TYR A 269 34.97 9.21 -25.76
N THR A 270 34.08 9.91 -26.46
CA THR A 270 32.61 9.74 -26.35
C THR A 270 31.96 9.34 -27.66
N SER A 271 32.58 9.64 -28.82
CA SER A 271 32.08 9.28 -30.15
C SER A 271 32.45 7.87 -30.61
N ARG A 272 33.53 7.27 -30.09
CA ARG A 272 34.04 5.94 -30.46
C ARG A 272 32.97 4.84 -30.51
N SER A 273 32.06 4.79 -29.54
CA SER A 273 31.00 3.77 -29.46
C SER A 273 29.75 4.06 -30.29
N LYS A 274 29.66 5.27 -30.87
CA LYS A 274 28.50 5.83 -31.61
C LYS A 274 27.19 5.91 -30.79
N CYS A 275 27.26 5.88 -29.46
CA CYS A 275 26.09 5.86 -28.57
C CYS A 275 25.89 7.17 -27.79
N PHE A 276 25.43 8.22 -28.47
CA PHE A 276 25.22 9.54 -27.86
C PHE A 276 24.01 9.60 -26.92
N ASP A 277 22.96 8.82 -27.19
CA ASP A 277 21.68 8.85 -26.45
C ASP A 277 21.28 7.46 -25.93
N VAL A 278 20.47 7.44 -24.86
CA VAL A 278 19.98 6.23 -24.22
C VAL A 278 18.49 6.41 -23.92
N ALA A 279 17.65 5.52 -24.46
CA ALA A 279 16.22 5.56 -24.22
C ALA A 279 15.89 5.46 -22.73
N GLY A 280 15.13 6.42 -22.21
CA GLY A 280 14.70 6.50 -20.82
C GLY A 280 15.71 7.16 -19.85
N VAL A 281 16.76 7.80 -20.34
CA VAL A 281 17.73 8.58 -19.54
C VAL A 281 17.74 10.03 -20.01
N ASP A 282 17.56 10.99 -19.09
CA ASP A 282 17.74 12.42 -19.35
C ASP A 282 19.09 12.86 -18.76
N ASP A 283 20.13 12.83 -19.60
CA ASP A 283 21.48 13.26 -19.22
C ASP A 283 21.50 14.70 -18.65
N GLY A 284 20.50 15.54 -18.94
CA GLY A 284 20.37 16.89 -18.38
C GLY A 284 19.64 16.97 -17.04
N ALA A 285 18.76 16.01 -16.71
CA ALA A 285 18.24 15.85 -15.36
C ALA A 285 19.31 15.30 -14.42
N ASP A 286 19.97 14.22 -14.83
CA ASP A 286 21.01 13.58 -14.03
C ASP A 286 22.16 14.55 -13.71
N PHE A 287 22.49 15.48 -14.63
CA PHE A 287 23.49 16.53 -14.39
C PHE A 287 23.06 17.51 -13.28
N ARG A 288 21.78 17.92 -13.27
CA ARG A 288 21.23 18.79 -12.21
C ARG A 288 21.26 18.08 -10.86
N ASP A 289 20.89 16.80 -10.82
CA ASP A 289 20.93 16.00 -9.59
C ASP A 289 22.36 15.73 -9.10
N THR A 290 23.33 15.64 -10.03
CA THR A 290 24.76 15.58 -9.71
C THR A 290 25.26 16.89 -9.08
N LEU A 291 24.89 18.06 -9.64
CA LEU A 291 25.20 19.37 -9.05
C LEU A 291 24.52 19.57 -7.67
N ASN A 292 23.26 19.16 -7.54
CA ASN A 292 22.54 19.18 -6.26
C ASN A 292 23.27 18.31 -5.21
N ALA A 293 23.75 17.12 -5.60
CA ALA A 293 24.53 16.25 -4.73
C ALA A 293 25.87 16.89 -4.32
N MET A 294 26.63 17.49 -5.25
CA MET A 294 27.85 18.25 -4.94
C MET A 294 27.59 19.36 -3.90
N GLY A 295 26.49 20.10 -4.05
CA GLY A 295 26.06 21.12 -3.10
C GLY A 295 25.71 20.56 -1.72
N VAL A 296 24.95 19.45 -1.63
CA VAL A 296 24.58 18.79 -0.37
C VAL A 296 25.79 18.19 0.34
N ILE A 297 26.77 17.68 -0.42
CA ILE A 297 28.06 17.18 0.10
C ILE A 297 28.99 18.34 0.53
N GLY A 298 28.64 19.59 0.18
CA GLY A 298 29.38 20.79 0.57
C GLY A 298 30.66 21.01 -0.25
N MET A 299 30.67 20.62 -1.53
CA MET A 299 31.72 21.00 -2.48
C MET A 299 31.53 22.47 -2.89
N THR A 300 32.56 23.29 -2.72
CA THR A 300 32.57 24.71 -3.09
C THR A 300 32.50 24.90 -4.61
N GLU A 301 32.11 26.09 -5.09
CA GLU A 301 32.10 26.38 -6.53
C GLU A 301 33.49 26.25 -7.16
N SER A 302 34.57 26.60 -6.43
CA SER A 302 35.95 26.41 -6.91
C SER A 302 36.31 24.93 -7.10
N GLU A 303 35.93 24.06 -6.15
CA GLU A 303 36.14 22.61 -6.27
C GLU A 303 35.32 22.01 -7.43
N GLN A 304 34.11 22.53 -7.67
CA GLN A 304 33.30 22.13 -8.82
C GLN A 304 33.92 22.59 -10.14
N ASP A 305 34.35 23.86 -10.23
CA ASP A 305 35.04 24.43 -11.39
C ASP A 305 36.29 23.60 -11.76
N ASP A 306 37.13 23.24 -10.79
CA ASP A 306 38.32 22.40 -10.99
C ASP A 306 37.98 20.95 -11.42
N VAL A 307 36.95 20.33 -10.83
CA VAL A 307 36.46 19.00 -11.26
C VAL A 307 35.98 19.04 -12.72
N PHE A 308 35.21 20.06 -13.10
CA PHE A 308 34.73 20.24 -14.48
C PHE A 308 35.86 20.59 -15.46
N ARG A 309 36.87 21.34 -15.01
CA ARG A 309 38.10 21.62 -15.77
C ARG A 309 38.87 20.34 -16.10
N MET A 310 39.05 19.44 -15.14
CA MET A 310 39.74 18.16 -15.35
C MET A 310 38.95 17.22 -16.28
N LEU A 311 37.62 17.22 -16.20
CA LEU A 311 36.76 16.48 -17.14
C LEU A 311 36.88 17.02 -18.57
N ALA A 312 36.89 18.34 -18.75
CA ALA A 312 37.15 18.97 -20.05
C ALA A 312 38.56 18.64 -20.58
N ALA A 313 39.58 18.67 -19.71
CA ALA A 313 40.95 18.33 -20.07
C ALA A 313 41.05 16.90 -20.63
N ILE A 314 40.39 15.92 -19.99
CA ILE A 314 40.35 14.52 -20.48
C ILE A 314 39.70 14.43 -21.87
N LEU A 315 38.58 15.13 -22.10
CA LEU A 315 37.91 15.15 -23.40
C LEU A 315 38.80 15.75 -24.50
N TRP A 316 39.50 16.84 -24.20
CA TRP A 316 40.42 17.49 -25.14
C TRP A 316 41.72 16.70 -25.37
N ILE A 317 42.30 16.07 -24.34
CA ILE A 317 43.45 15.15 -24.49
C ILE A 317 43.11 14.04 -25.47
N GLY A 318 41.89 13.49 -25.43
CA GLY A 318 41.43 12.46 -26.37
C GLY A 318 41.42 12.90 -27.83
N ASN A 319 41.31 14.20 -28.10
CA ASN A 319 41.34 14.76 -29.45
C ASN A 319 42.75 15.04 -29.97
N VAL A 320 43.82 14.86 -29.19
CA VAL A 320 45.19 14.93 -29.70
C VAL A 320 45.40 13.79 -30.70
N GLN A 321 45.69 14.16 -31.95
CA GLN A 321 45.99 13.26 -33.05
C GLN A 321 47.49 13.24 -33.35
N PHE A 322 47.96 12.11 -33.85
CA PHE A 322 49.35 11.83 -34.14
C PHE A 322 49.52 11.39 -35.59
N ARG A 323 50.58 11.86 -36.24
CA ARG A 323 51.07 11.37 -37.54
C ARG A 323 52.52 10.92 -37.40
N GLU A 324 52.93 10.09 -38.35
CA GLU A 324 54.33 9.73 -38.55
C GLU A 324 55.03 10.82 -39.40
N ASP A 325 56.30 11.10 -39.14
CA ASP A 325 57.14 11.96 -39.99
C ASP A 325 57.97 11.13 -41.00
N ASP A 326 58.68 11.81 -41.91
CA ASP A 326 59.53 11.17 -42.92
C ASP A 326 60.72 10.38 -42.34
N SER A 327 60.90 10.39 -41.01
CA SER A 327 61.94 9.67 -40.25
C SER A 327 61.37 8.60 -39.30
N GLY A 328 60.05 8.35 -39.31
CA GLY A 328 59.38 7.35 -38.48
C GLY A 328 59.04 7.80 -37.05
N ASN A 329 59.21 9.08 -36.71
CA ASN A 329 58.89 9.62 -35.39
C ASN A 329 57.44 10.12 -35.32
N THR A 330 56.91 10.29 -34.11
CA THR A 330 55.60 10.93 -33.92
C THR A 330 55.66 12.44 -33.95
N VAL A 331 54.84 13.05 -34.80
CA VAL A 331 54.52 14.49 -34.78
C VAL A 331 53.02 14.65 -34.55
N ILE A 332 52.61 15.63 -33.73
CA ILE A 332 51.19 15.91 -33.49
C ILE A 332 50.58 16.65 -34.69
N THR A 333 49.37 16.29 -35.07
CA THR A 333 48.74 16.78 -36.32
C THR A 333 48.17 18.20 -36.19
N ASP A 334 47.66 18.55 -35.01
CA ASP A 334 47.05 19.86 -34.71
C ASP A 334 47.58 20.40 -33.37
N GLN A 335 48.36 21.48 -33.45
CA GLN A 335 48.94 22.13 -32.29
C GLN A 335 47.92 22.95 -31.48
N SER A 336 46.78 23.35 -32.06
CA SER A 336 45.77 24.14 -31.36
C SER A 336 45.11 23.34 -30.23
N VAL A 337 44.85 22.05 -30.45
CA VAL A 337 44.35 21.12 -29.42
C VAL A 337 45.35 20.98 -28.27
N VAL A 338 46.66 20.87 -28.57
CA VAL A 338 47.70 20.79 -27.52
C VAL A 338 47.77 22.07 -26.72
N ASN A 339 47.74 23.23 -27.38
CA ASN A 339 47.76 24.53 -26.70
C ASN A 339 46.53 24.70 -25.78
N PHE A 340 45.37 24.17 -26.18
CA PHE A 340 44.16 24.19 -25.35
C PHE A 340 44.23 23.20 -24.17
N VAL A 341 44.80 22.00 -24.38
CA VAL A 341 45.12 21.05 -23.31
C VAL A 341 46.11 21.68 -22.31
N ALA A 342 47.14 22.37 -22.78
CA ALA A 342 48.12 23.06 -21.95
C ALA A 342 47.48 24.15 -21.08
N TYR A 343 46.56 24.95 -21.65
CA TYR A 343 45.73 25.92 -20.91
C TYR A 343 44.83 25.26 -19.85
N LEU A 344 44.16 24.15 -20.18
CA LEU A 344 43.32 23.43 -19.22
C LEU A 344 44.11 22.78 -18.09
N LEU A 345 45.35 22.35 -18.34
CA LEU A 345 46.25 21.73 -17.37
C LEU A 345 47.22 22.74 -16.70
N GLU A 346 47.20 24.02 -17.07
CA GLU A 346 48.15 25.07 -16.62
C GLU A 346 49.64 24.72 -16.75
N VAL A 347 49.99 24.04 -17.84
CA VAL A 347 51.38 23.69 -18.20
C VAL A 347 51.80 24.44 -19.46
N ASP A 348 53.10 24.45 -19.74
CA ASP A 348 53.60 24.91 -21.02
C ASP A 348 53.30 23.91 -22.16
N ALA A 349 53.03 24.43 -23.37
CA ALA A 349 52.62 23.62 -24.52
C ALA A 349 53.79 22.83 -25.16
N GLU A 350 55.04 23.32 -25.08
CA GLU A 350 56.20 22.55 -25.52
C GLU A 350 56.45 21.35 -24.59
N GLN A 351 56.21 21.52 -23.29
CA GLN A 351 56.26 20.43 -22.32
C GLN A 351 55.19 19.35 -22.58
N VAL A 352 53.96 19.74 -22.94
CA VAL A 352 52.91 18.77 -23.33
C VAL A 352 53.31 18.02 -24.61
N ASN A 353 53.78 18.73 -25.64
CA ASN A 353 54.29 18.11 -26.87
C ASN A 353 55.37 17.08 -26.54
N LYS A 354 56.41 17.49 -25.82
CA LYS A 354 57.56 16.64 -25.46
C LYS A 354 57.13 15.42 -24.65
N ALA A 355 56.25 15.57 -23.66
CA ALA A 355 55.80 14.45 -22.84
C ALA A 355 54.85 13.46 -23.55
N LEU A 356 54.31 13.82 -24.72
CA LEU A 356 53.47 12.95 -25.55
C LEU A 356 54.23 12.30 -26.73
N THR A 357 55.27 12.93 -27.27
CA THR A 357 56.02 12.42 -28.44
C THR A 357 57.41 11.89 -28.13
N ILE A 358 58.01 12.25 -26.98
CA ILE A 358 59.36 11.87 -26.56
C ILE A 358 59.29 11.19 -25.19
N ARG A 359 60.07 10.13 -25.02
CA ARG A 359 60.26 9.45 -23.73
C ARG A 359 61.70 9.61 -23.27
N VAL A 360 61.87 10.01 -22.02
CA VAL A 360 63.19 10.17 -21.41
C VAL A 360 63.65 8.84 -20.81
N MET A 361 64.87 8.41 -21.14
CA MET A 361 65.47 7.17 -20.66
C MET A 361 66.80 7.42 -19.93
N GLU A 362 66.84 7.08 -18.64
CA GLU A 362 68.05 7.11 -17.82
C GLU A 362 68.75 5.75 -17.87
N THR A 363 69.94 5.66 -18.48
CA THR A 363 70.66 4.38 -18.60
C THR A 363 71.68 4.19 -17.48
N ALA A 364 71.29 3.49 -16.41
CA ALA A 364 72.14 3.18 -15.27
C ALA A 364 73.07 1.97 -15.51
N ARG A 365 74.10 2.13 -16.36
CA ARG A 365 75.20 1.14 -16.46
C ARG A 365 76.24 1.35 -15.35
N GLY A 366 76.44 0.34 -14.50
CA GLY A 366 77.69 0.15 -13.75
C GLY A 366 78.02 1.20 -12.68
N GLY A 367 77.03 1.70 -11.93
CA GLY A 367 77.28 2.45 -10.69
C GLY A 367 77.78 3.90 -10.84
N ARG A 368 77.85 4.44 -12.06
CA ARG A 368 78.03 5.88 -12.30
C ARG A 368 76.66 6.55 -12.55
N ARG A 369 76.60 7.89 -12.43
CA ARG A 369 75.44 8.68 -12.89
C ARG A 369 75.11 8.30 -14.34
N GLY A 370 73.90 7.82 -14.58
CA GLY A 370 73.46 7.43 -15.91
C GLY A 370 73.30 8.66 -16.81
N SER A 371 73.61 8.52 -18.09
CA SER A 371 73.23 9.51 -19.10
C SER A 371 71.73 9.44 -19.38
N ILE A 372 71.17 10.63 -19.60
CA ILE A 372 69.78 10.84 -19.99
C ILE A 372 69.73 10.85 -21.52
N TYR A 373 68.89 10.01 -22.11
CA TYR A 373 68.63 9.99 -23.56
C TYR A 373 67.16 10.30 -23.83
N GLU A 374 66.91 11.08 -24.88
CA GLU A 374 65.57 11.36 -25.38
C GLU A 374 65.28 10.42 -26.55
N VAL A 375 64.22 9.62 -26.43
CA VAL A 375 63.83 8.62 -27.42
C VAL A 375 62.48 9.02 -28.00
N PRO A 376 62.39 9.37 -29.29
CA PRO A 376 61.13 9.60 -29.97
C PRO A 376 60.22 8.37 -29.90
N LEU A 377 58.93 8.58 -29.71
CA LEU A 377 57.90 7.55 -29.71
C LEU A 377 57.35 7.35 -31.12
N ASN A 378 56.88 6.15 -31.42
CA ASN A 378 56.05 5.89 -32.61
C ASN A 378 54.56 6.22 -32.33
N PRO A 379 53.71 6.41 -33.36
CA PRO A 379 52.34 6.90 -33.14
C PRO A 379 51.47 5.99 -32.25
N ALA A 380 51.73 4.67 -32.25
CA ALA A 380 51.04 3.72 -31.37
C ALA A 380 51.43 3.91 -29.89
N GLN A 381 52.72 4.15 -29.62
CA GLN A 381 53.21 4.49 -28.27
C GLN A 381 52.69 5.85 -27.80
N ALA A 382 52.70 6.87 -28.67
CA ALA A 382 52.18 8.20 -28.34
C ALA A 382 50.67 8.16 -28.01
N MET A 383 49.87 7.40 -28.77
CA MET A 383 48.47 7.13 -28.43
C MET A 383 48.32 6.44 -27.07
N ALA A 384 49.17 5.46 -26.74
CA ALA A 384 49.15 4.79 -25.44
C ALA A 384 49.52 5.73 -24.28
N VAL A 385 50.47 6.65 -24.48
CA VAL A 385 50.88 7.67 -23.48
C VAL A 385 49.76 8.69 -23.24
N ARG A 386 49.17 9.23 -24.31
CA ARG A 386 47.97 10.09 -24.27
C ARG A 386 46.83 9.40 -23.50
N ASP A 387 46.53 8.16 -23.85
CA ASP A 387 45.47 7.39 -23.19
C ASP A 387 45.81 6.99 -21.76
N ALA A 388 47.09 6.90 -21.38
CA ALA A 388 47.53 6.68 -20.00
C ALA A 388 47.34 7.92 -19.12
N LEU A 389 47.65 9.11 -19.65
CA LEU A 389 47.39 10.39 -18.97
C LEU A 389 45.89 10.56 -18.65
N SER A 390 45.02 10.36 -19.65
CA SER A 390 43.56 10.43 -19.50
C SER A 390 43.02 9.47 -18.43
N LYS A 391 43.50 8.23 -18.41
CA LYS A 391 43.13 7.23 -17.38
C LYS A 391 43.57 7.65 -15.98
N ALA A 392 44.76 8.24 -15.85
CA ALA A 392 45.34 8.62 -14.56
C ALA A 392 44.66 9.84 -13.95
N ILE A 393 44.40 10.89 -14.75
CA ILE A 393 43.65 12.07 -14.29
C ILE A 393 42.25 11.64 -13.83
N TYR A 394 41.53 10.82 -14.60
CA TYR A 394 40.19 10.36 -14.21
C TYR A 394 40.19 9.48 -12.96
N PHE A 395 41.15 8.55 -12.84
CA PHE A 395 41.27 7.67 -11.69
C PHE A 395 41.56 8.46 -10.41
N ASN A 396 42.54 9.37 -10.44
CA ASN A 396 42.89 10.20 -9.30
C ASN A 396 41.77 11.19 -8.94
N LEU A 397 41.06 11.74 -9.93
CA LEU A 397 39.88 12.58 -9.74
C LEU A 397 38.75 11.82 -9.02
N PHE A 398 38.51 10.56 -9.39
CA PHE A 398 37.50 9.73 -8.73
C PHE A 398 37.88 9.40 -7.28
N ASP A 399 39.14 9.01 -7.03
CA ASP A 399 39.64 8.77 -5.68
C ASP A 399 39.58 10.04 -4.81
N TRP A 400 39.88 11.22 -5.39
CA TRP A 400 39.72 12.51 -4.70
C TRP A 400 38.25 12.82 -4.38
N ILE A 401 37.33 12.58 -5.31
CA ILE A 401 35.88 12.75 -5.06
C ILE A 401 35.42 11.85 -3.91
N VAL A 402 35.85 10.58 -3.86
CA VAL A 402 35.52 9.66 -2.75
C VAL A 402 36.13 10.15 -1.42
N ALA A 403 37.40 10.59 -1.42
CA ALA A 403 38.04 11.15 -0.24
C ALA A 403 37.32 12.42 0.26
N ARG A 404 36.89 13.31 -0.64
CA ARG A 404 36.16 14.53 -0.32
C ARG A 404 34.75 14.27 0.20
N VAL A 405 34.09 13.22 -0.28
CA VAL A 405 32.83 12.71 0.28
C VAL A 405 33.04 12.19 1.70
N ASN A 406 34.08 11.39 1.94
CA ASN A 406 34.37 10.86 3.29
C ASN A 406 34.68 11.96 4.32
N GLN A 407 35.35 13.05 3.91
CA GLN A 407 35.54 14.23 4.76
C GLN A 407 34.21 14.85 5.21
N SER A 408 33.23 14.97 4.31
CA SER A 408 31.89 15.49 4.64
C SER A 408 31.04 14.54 5.48
N LEU A 409 31.29 13.23 5.40
CA LEU A 409 30.57 12.18 6.15
C LEU A 409 31.22 11.79 7.48
N THR A 410 32.40 12.35 7.81
CA THR A 410 33.17 12.01 9.01
C THR A 410 32.35 12.24 10.30
N ALA A 411 32.30 11.22 11.17
CA ALA A 411 31.51 11.26 12.40
C ALA A 411 31.92 12.41 13.34
N ARG A 412 30.91 13.10 13.89
CA ARG A 412 31.08 14.18 14.90
C ARG A 412 30.97 13.67 16.35
N GLU A 413 30.59 12.42 16.52
CA GLU A 413 30.39 11.72 17.80
C GLU A 413 31.20 10.41 17.81
N PRO A 414 31.54 9.86 18.99
CA PRO A 414 32.30 8.62 19.09
C PRO A 414 31.53 7.42 18.51
N VAL A 415 32.06 6.85 17.43
CA VAL A 415 31.55 5.64 16.79
C VAL A 415 31.69 4.46 17.74
N THR A 416 30.61 3.69 17.91
CA THR A 416 30.56 2.50 18.77
C THR A 416 30.40 1.21 17.95
N ASN A 417 29.58 1.24 16.90
CA ASN A 417 29.32 0.09 16.03
C ASN A 417 29.18 0.54 14.58
N SER A 418 29.28 -0.38 13.63
CA SER A 418 29.06 -0.12 12.20
C SER A 418 28.14 -1.13 11.51
N ILE A 419 27.53 -0.69 10.40
CA ILE A 419 26.86 -1.55 9.42
C ILE A 419 27.46 -1.30 8.03
N GLY A 420 28.26 -2.25 7.57
CA GLY A 420 28.81 -2.26 6.20
C GLY A 420 27.79 -2.70 5.15
N ILE A 421 27.84 -2.10 3.97
CA ILE A 421 27.06 -2.48 2.78
C ILE A 421 28.04 -2.59 1.61
N LEU A 422 28.24 -3.80 1.09
CA LEU A 422 29.11 -4.07 -0.06
C LEU A 422 28.26 -4.28 -1.32
N ASP A 423 28.29 -3.31 -2.24
CA ASP A 423 27.82 -3.47 -3.62
C ASP A 423 29.05 -3.62 -4.52
N ILE A 424 29.28 -4.84 -5.02
CA ILE A 424 30.45 -5.19 -5.80
C ILE A 424 30.05 -5.91 -7.10
N TYR A 425 30.90 -5.79 -8.12
CA TYR A 425 30.87 -6.62 -9.31
C TYR A 425 30.57 -8.09 -8.97
N GLY A 426 29.57 -8.67 -9.64
CA GLY A 426 29.45 -10.12 -9.68
C GLY A 426 30.54 -10.72 -10.56
N PHE A 427 30.65 -12.04 -10.50
CA PHE A 427 31.50 -12.82 -11.39
C PHE A 427 31.16 -12.53 -12.88
N GLU A 428 32.16 -12.16 -13.69
CA GLU A 428 31.98 -11.82 -15.12
C GLU A 428 32.56 -12.94 -16.00
N ILE A 429 31.75 -13.46 -16.94
CA ILE A 429 32.18 -14.38 -17.99
C ILE A 429 31.73 -13.82 -19.35
N PHE A 430 32.71 -13.55 -20.21
CA PHE A 430 32.55 -13.08 -21.59
C PHE A 430 33.30 -14.00 -22.57
N GLU A 431 33.10 -13.77 -23.87
CA GLU A 431 33.77 -14.51 -24.95
C GLU A 431 35.27 -14.23 -25.02
N LYS A 432 35.70 -13.00 -24.66
CA LYS A 432 37.10 -12.61 -24.51
C LYS A 432 37.30 -11.89 -23.17
N ASN A 433 37.73 -12.62 -22.16
CA ASN A 433 38.06 -12.08 -20.83
C ASN A 433 39.50 -11.55 -20.83
N SER A 434 39.76 -10.44 -20.15
CA SER A 434 41.09 -9.82 -20.05
C SER A 434 41.54 -9.67 -18.58
N PHE A 435 42.60 -8.91 -18.34
CA PHE A 435 43.17 -8.67 -17.01
C PHE A 435 42.13 -8.15 -16.00
N GLU A 436 41.24 -7.26 -16.44
CA GLU A 436 40.18 -6.66 -15.62
C GLU A 436 39.19 -7.74 -15.11
N GLN A 437 38.78 -8.68 -15.97
CA GLN A 437 37.93 -9.81 -15.58
C GLN A 437 38.65 -10.76 -14.63
N LEU A 438 39.94 -11.04 -14.85
CA LEU A 438 40.74 -11.87 -13.93
C LEU A 438 40.76 -11.25 -12.52
N CYS A 439 40.88 -9.93 -12.42
CA CYS A 439 40.85 -9.21 -11.14
C CYS A 439 39.46 -9.23 -10.49
N ILE A 440 38.39 -9.01 -11.26
CA ILE A 440 36.99 -9.09 -10.77
C ILE A 440 36.66 -10.50 -10.26
N ASN A 441 37.06 -11.53 -11.01
CA ASN A 441 36.78 -12.92 -10.68
C ASN A 441 37.65 -13.40 -9.51
N TYR A 442 38.90 -12.95 -9.39
CA TYR A 442 39.73 -13.16 -8.19
C TYR A 442 39.10 -12.58 -6.93
N VAL A 443 38.55 -11.36 -6.97
CA VAL A 443 37.88 -10.77 -5.80
C VAL A 443 36.56 -11.48 -5.48
N ASN A 444 35.82 -11.97 -6.47
CA ASN A 444 34.65 -12.83 -6.24
C ASN A 444 35.05 -14.19 -5.63
N GLU A 445 36.13 -14.82 -6.09
CA GLU A 445 36.70 -16.04 -5.52
C GLU A 445 37.06 -15.84 -4.03
N LYS A 446 37.68 -14.68 -3.70
CA LYS A 446 37.99 -14.26 -2.33
C LYS A 446 36.74 -14.06 -1.47
N LEU A 447 35.73 -13.34 -1.95
CA LEU A 447 34.46 -13.16 -1.22
C LEU A 447 33.73 -14.49 -1.01
N GLN A 448 33.83 -15.43 -1.96
CA GLN A 448 33.28 -16.77 -1.80
C GLN A 448 34.10 -17.62 -0.81
N GLN A 449 35.42 -17.44 -0.74
CA GLN A 449 36.27 -18.05 0.30
C GLN A 449 35.84 -17.58 1.71
N ILE A 450 35.62 -16.27 1.89
CA ILE A 450 35.07 -15.71 3.14
C ILE A 450 33.71 -16.32 3.44
N PHE A 451 32.81 -16.40 2.45
CA PHE A 451 31.47 -17.00 2.63
C PHE A 451 31.56 -18.43 3.15
N ILE A 452 32.40 -19.28 2.53
CA ILE A 452 32.56 -20.69 2.92
C ILE A 452 33.14 -20.80 4.35
N GLN A 453 34.13 -19.96 4.69
CA GLN A 453 34.75 -19.94 6.01
C GLN A 453 33.80 -19.44 7.11
N LEU A 454 33.12 -18.30 6.91
CA LEU A 454 32.25 -17.68 7.91
C LEU A 454 30.86 -18.30 8.00
N THR A 455 30.37 -18.99 6.97
CA THR A 455 29.11 -19.73 7.05
C THR A 455 29.33 -21.19 7.44
N LEU A 456 29.96 -22.01 6.60
CA LEU A 456 30.03 -23.45 6.82
C LEU A 456 31.10 -23.83 7.85
N LYS A 457 32.33 -23.32 7.76
CA LYS A 457 33.38 -23.77 8.69
C LYS A 457 33.05 -23.35 10.13
N ALA A 458 32.69 -22.09 10.34
CA ALA A 458 32.28 -21.59 11.65
C ALA A 458 31.06 -22.34 12.25
N GLU A 459 30.14 -22.83 11.40
CA GLU A 459 28.97 -23.62 11.81
C GLU A 459 29.36 -25.05 12.20
N GLN A 460 30.28 -25.70 11.45
CA GLN A 460 30.85 -27.01 11.82
C GLN A 460 31.69 -26.91 13.11
N ASP A 461 32.53 -25.88 13.25
CA ASP A 461 33.32 -25.59 14.45
C ASP A 461 32.43 -25.32 15.68
N GLU A 462 31.23 -24.73 15.48
CA GLU A 462 30.23 -24.55 16.54
C GLU A 462 29.54 -25.86 16.92
N TYR A 463 29.17 -26.71 15.95
CA TYR A 463 28.57 -28.02 16.24
C TYR A 463 29.55 -28.95 16.98
N ALA A 464 30.85 -28.87 16.66
CA ALA A 464 31.90 -29.55 17.42
C ALA A 464 32.03 -29.01 18.86
N ARG A 465 32.01 -27.69 19.05
CA ARG A 465 32.09 -27.03 20.36
C ARG A 465 30.89 -27.35 21.26
N GLU A 466 29.70 -27.44 20.67
CA GLU A 466 28.44 -27.73 21.37
C GLU A 466 28.18 -29.24 21.51
N GLN A 467 29.11 -30.10 21.07
CA GLN A 467 29.10 -31.57 21.21
C GLN A 467 27.83 -32.28 20.69
N ILE A 468 27.12 -31.68 19.73
CA ILE A 468 25.93 -32.27 19.12
C ILE A 468 26.30 -33.33 18.08
N GLN A 469 25.37 -34.21 17.73
CA GLN A 469 25.56 -35.22 16.68
C GLN A 469 25.22 -34.63 15.30
N TRP A 470 26.26 -34.31 14.53
CA TRP A 470 26.17 -33.80 13.16
C TRP A 470 27.03 -34.66 12.19
N THR A 471 26.73 -34.59 10.90
CA THR A 471 27.51 -35.30 9.85
C THR A 471 28.37 -34.31 9.05
N PRO A 472 29.70 -34.50 8.97
CA PRO A 472 30.59 -33.65 8.18
C PRO A 472 30.17 -33.50 6.71
N ILE A 473 29.71 -32.30 6.36
CA ILE A 473 29.35 -31.93 4.99
C ILE A 473 30.65 -31.71 4.23
N LYS A 474 30.92 -32.55 3.22
CA LYS A 474 32.03 -32.33 2.28
C LYS A 474 31.66 -31.17 1.34
N TYR A 475 32.52 -30.17 1.28
CA TYR A 475 32.43 -29.00 0.42
C TYR A 475 33.74 -28.83 -0.37
N PHE A 476 33.72 -28.02 -1.43
CA PHE A 476 34.94 -27.61 -2.13
C PHE A 476 35.50 -26.35 -1.45
N ASP A 477 36.69 -26.44 -0.86
CA ASP A 477 37.42 -25.25 -0.40
C ASP A 477 38.10 -24.59 -1.60
N ASN A 478 37.56 -23.45 -2.03
CA ASN A 478 38.08 -22.70 -3.17
C ASN A 478 39.38 -21.94 -2.87
N LYS A 479 39.94 -22.07 -1.66
CA LYS A 479 41.30 -21.61 -1.33
C LYS A 479 42.34 -22.06 -2.36
N VAL A 480 42.22 -23.25 -2.93
CA VAL A 480 43.15 -23.75 -3.96
C VAL A 480 43.19 -22.87 -5.22
N VAL A 481 42.06 -22.24 -5.57
CA VAL A 481 41.94 -21.31 -6.70
C VAL A 481 42.47 -19.92 -6.31
N CYS A 482 42.21 -19.47 -5.08
CA CYS A 482 42.81 -18.25 -4.54
C CYS A 482 44.34 -18.33 -4.57
N SER A 483 44.93 -19.39 -4.00
CA SER A 483 46.37 -19.66 -3.99
C SER A 483 46.97 -19.72 -5.40
N LEU A 484 46.32 -20.41 -6.34
CA LEU A 484 46.73 -20.48 -7.75
C LEU A 484 46.88 -19.09 -8.40
N ILE A 485 46.04 -18.12 -8.03
CA ILE A 485 46.13 -16.76 -8.56
C ILE A 485 47.14 -15.90 -7.78
N GLU A 486 47.14 -16.00 -6.45
CA GLU A 486 47.72 -14.97 -5.58
C GLU A 486 49.10 -15.28 -4.98
N ASP A 487 49.50 -16.55 -4.88
CA ASP A 487 50.65 -16.92 -4.05
C ASP A 487 52.00 -16.53 -4.69
N LYS A 488 52.98 -16.20 -3.84
CA LYS A 488 54.34 -15.84 -4.28
C LYS A 488 55.30 -17.04 -4.26
N ARG A 489 54.99 -18.10 -3.50
CA ARG A 489 55.72 -19.38 -3.43
C ARG A 489 54.73 -20.51 -3.04
N PRO A 490 54.39 -21.46 -3.93
CA PRO A 490 54.71 -21.49 -5.36
C PRO A 490 54.19 -20.23 -6.09
N PRO A 491 54.78 -19.85 -7.24
CA PRO A 491 54.40 -18.63 -7.95
C PRO A 491 53.05 -18.81 -8.67
N GLY A 492 52.01 -18.13 -8.18
CA GLY A 492 50.68 -18.05 -8.80
C GLY A 492 50.63 -17.11 -10.03
N VAL A 493 49.45 -17.00 -10.64
CA VAL A 493 49.22 -16.22 -11.88
C VAL A 493 49.74 -14.78 -11.76
N PHE A 494 49.43 -14.07 -10.67
CA PHE A 494 49.92 -12.70 -10.46
C PHE A 494 51.45 -12.64 -10.26
N ALA A 495 52.06 -13.64 -9.62
CA ALA A 495 53.51 -13.68 -9.47
C ALA A 495 54.22 -13.91 -10.81
N ALA A 496 53.71 -14.83 -11.64
CA ALA A 496 54.19 -15.07 -13.00
C ALA A 496 54.04 -13.83 -13.90
N LEU A 497 52.91 -13.12 -13.79
CA LEU A 497 52.65 -11.90 -14.55
C LEU A 497 53.60 -10.78 -14.13
N ASN A 498 53.84 -10.61 -12.82
CA ASN A 498 54.75 -9.59 -12.31
C ASN A 498 56.22 -9.86 -12.67
N ASP A 499 56.64 -11.12 -12.76
CA ASP A 499 57.96 -11.52 -13.24
C ASP A 499 58.16 -11.27 -14.74
N ALA A 500 57.17 -11.61 -15.58
CA ALA A 500 57.19 -11.28 -17.01
C ALA A 500 57.26 -9.75 -17.25
N CYS A 501 56.46 -8.98 -16.51
CA CYS A 501 56.50 -7.50 -16.52
C CYS A 501 57.83 -6.91 -15.98
N ALA A 502 58.71 -7.72 -15.36
CA ALA A 502 60.05 -7.32 -14.95
C ALA A 502 61.11 -7.74 -15.98
N THR A 503 60.91 -8.86 -16.68
CA THR A 503 61.91 -9.42 -17.60
C THR A 503 61.94 -8.67 -18.94
N ALA A 504 60.79 -8.22 -19.44
CA ALA A 504 60.68 -7.52 -20.72
C ALA A 504 60.22 -6.06 -20.52
N HIS A 505 61.17 -5.12 -20.45
CA HIS A 505 60.88 -3.70 -20.17
C HIS A 505 60.46 -2.87 -21.40
N ALA A 506 60.73 -3.33 -22.61
CA ALA A 506 60.67 -2.53 -23.84
C ALA A 506 59.54 -2.91 -24.82
N ASP A 507 59.22 -4.20 -24.96
CA ASP A 507 58.20 -4.70 -25.89
C ASP A 507 57.09 -5.49 -25.15
N PRO A 508 55.81 -5.07 -25.26
CA PRO A 508 54.67 -5.83 -24.75
C PRO A 508 54.54 -7.24 -25.36
N GLY A 509 54.88 -7.43 -26.63
CA GLY A 509 54.77 -8.73 -27.31
C GLY A 509 55.71 -9.78 -26.70
N ALA A 510 56.98 -9.43 -26.51
CA ALA A 510 57.95 -10.25 -25.80
C ALA A 510 57.56 -10.48 -24.32
N ALA A 511 56.94 -9.49 -23.66
CA ALA A 511 56.47 -9.61 -22.28
C ALA A 511 55.33 -10.64 -22.15
N ASP A 512 54.29 -10.53 -22.99
CA ASP A 512 53.17 -11.47 -23.01
C ASP A 512 53.63 -12.89 -23.37
N ASN A 513 54.53 -13.05 -24.36
CA ASN A 513 55.12 -14.35 -24.68
C ASN A 513 55.94 -14.94 -23.50
N THR A 514 56.69 -14.09 -22.79
CA THR A 514 57.41 -14.50 -21.56
C THR A 514 56.44 -14.98 -20.49
N PHE A 515 55.28 -14.30 -20.34
CA PHE A 515 54.23 -14.70 -19.41
C PHE A 515 53.61 -16.06 -19.78
N VAL A 516 53.28 -16.33 -21.06
CA VAL A 516 52.85 -17.68 -21.51
C VAL A 516 53.90 -18.74 -21.16
N GLY A 517 55.18 -18.43 -21.34
CA GLY A 517 56.28 -19.31 -20.93
C GLY A 517 56.28 -19.63 -19.43
N ARG A 518 56.02 -18.63 -18.57
CA ARG A 518 55.89 -18.82 -17.10
C ARG A 518 54.62 -19.55 -16.69
N LEU A 519 53.49 -19.38 -17.40
CA LEU A 519 52.24 -20.07 -17.09
C LEU A 519 52.34 -21.60 -17.19
N ASN A 520 53.30 -22.14 -17.94
CA ASN A 520 53.52 -23.59 -18.01
C ASN A 520 53.88 -24.23 -16.65
N PHE A 521 54.44 -23.48 -15.70
CA PHE A 521 54.70 -23.98 -14.34
C PHE A 521 53.39 -24.20 -13.53
N LEU A 522 52.28 -23.55 -13.92
CA LEU A 522 50.98 -23.71 -13.30
C LEU A 522 50.17 -24.90 -13.86
N SER A 523 50.56 -25.46 -15.01
CA SER A 523 49.90 -26.61 -15.64
C SER A 523 49.91 -27.92 -14.82
N GLN A 524 50.60 -27.94 -13.68
CA GLN A 524 50.52 -29.03 -12.69
C GLN A 524 49.29 -28.91 -11.76
N ASN A 525 48.62 -27.77 -11.72
CA ASN A 525 47.46 -27.52 -10.86
C ASN A 525 46.15 -27.97 -11.55
N PRO A 526 45.31 -28.83 -10.95
CA PRO A 526 44.05 -29.28 -11.55
C PRO A 526 43.06 -28.17 -11.95
N ASN A 527 43.13 -27.01 -11.27
CA ASN A 527 42.30 -25.83 -11.52
C ASN A 527 42.87 -24.86 -12.58
N PHE A 528 43.95 -25.23 -13.26
CA PHE A 528 44.59 -24.46 -14.33
C PHE A 528 44.71 -25.27 -15.62
N GLU A 529 44.58 -24.61 -16.78
CA GLU A 529 44.84 -25.22 -18.09
C GLU A 529 45.41 -24.15 -19.05
N ASN A 530 46.62 -24.38 -19.58
CA ASN A 530 47.24 -23.48 -20.55
C ASN A 530 46.81 -23.82 -21.98
N ARG A 531 46.50 -22.81 -22.80
CA ARG A 531 46.18 -22.94 -24.23
C ARG A 531 47.01 -21.94 -25.04
N GLN A 532 47.00 -22.04 -26.36
CA GLN A 532 47.72 -21.08 -27.20
C GLN A 532 47.02 -19.71 -27.16
N GLY A 533 47.74 -18.68 -26.66
CA GLY A 533 47.24 -17.30 -26.53
C GLY A 533 46.21 -17.04 -25.41
N GLN A 534 45.77 -18.08 -24.70
CA GLN A 534 44.77 -17.99 -23.61
C GLN A 534 45.08 -19.00 -22.50
N PHE A 535 44.66 -18.72 -21.27
CA PHE A 535 44.67 -19.71 -20.19
C PHE A 535 43.31 -19.79 -19.50
N ILE A 536 42.98 -20.98 -18.99
CA ILE A 536 41.73 -21.25 -18.28
C ILE A 536 42.00 -21.41 -16.79
N VAL A 537 41.19 -20.75 -15.97
CA VAL A 537 41.10 -20.98 -14.53
C VAL A 537 39.73 -21.58 -14.21
N LYS A 538 39.72 -22.67 -13.43
CA LYS A 538 38.52 -23.38 -13.00
C LYS A 538 38.06 -22.80 -11.67
N HIS A 539 37.27 -21.73 -11.75
CA HIS A 539 36.72 -20.98 -10.62
C HIS A 539 35.54 -21.72 -9.97
N TYR A 540 35.14 -21.31 -8.76
CA TYR A 540 33.92 -21.85 -8.13
C TYR A 540 32.64 -21.66 -8.99
N ALA A 541 32.66 -20.67 -9.88
CA ALA A 541 31.60 -20.31 -10.80
C ALA A 541 31.56 -21.17 -12.09
N GLY A 542 32.68 -21.80 -12.46
CA GLY A 542 32.90 -22.45 -13.75
C GLY A 542 34.25 -22.10 -14.37
N ASP A 543 34.53 -22.67 -15.54
CA ASP A 543 35.79 -22.51 -16.25
C ASP A 543 35.80 -21.21 -17.08
N VAL A 544 36.79 -20.33 -16.86
CA VAL A 544 36.91 -19.04 -17.55
C VAL A 544 38.22 -18.96 -18.32
N SER A 545 38.13 -18.68 -19.63
CA SER A 545 39.30 -18.46 -20.50
C SER A 545 39.68 -16.99 -20.57
N TYR A 546 40.93 -16.67 -20.25
CA TYR A 546 41.50 -15.33 -20.27
C TYR A 546 42.48 -15.18 -21.43
N ALA A 547 42.32 -14.12 -22.23
CA ALA A 547 43.26 -13.77 -23.29
C ALA A 547 44.53 -13.12 -22.71
N VAL A 548 45.69 -13.59 -23.15
CA VAL A 548 46.99 -13.11 -22.67
C VAL A 548 47.40 -11.79 -23.33
N GLU A 549 46.93 -11.54 -24.55
CA GLU A 549 47.15 -10.31 -25.33
C GLU A 549 46.90 -9.02 -24.52
N GLY A 550 47.96 -8.24 -24.30
CA GLY A 550 47.95 -6.98 -23.56
C GLY A 550 47.89 -7.13 -22.03
N MET A 551 47.97 -8.35 -21.48
CA MET A 551 47.83 -8.57 -20.04
C MET A 551 49.01 -8.03 -19.24
N THR A 552 50.24 -8.09 -19.78
CA THR A 552 51.41 -7.53 -19.08
C THR A 552 51.37 -6.00 -18.99
N ASP A 553 51.05 -5.30 -20.08
CA ASP A 553 51.00 -3.82 -20.09
C ASP A 553 49.89 -3.29 -19.17
N LYS A 554 48.70 -3.92 -19.21
CA LYS A 554 47.59 -3.62 -18.29
C LYS A 554 47.96 -3.83 -16.81
N ASN A 555 48.79 -4.82 -16.49
CA ASN A 555 49.23 -5.08 -15.13
C ASN A 555 50.37 -4.15 -14.67
N LYS A 556 51.22 -3.69 -15.60
CA LYS A 556 52.31 -2.77 -15.33
C LYS A 556 51.80 -1.46 -14.72
N ASP A 557 50.71 -0.91 -15.27
CA ASP A 557 49.91 0.19 -14.68
C ASP A 557 50.72 1.37 -14.11
N GLN A 558 51.76 1.77 -14.84
CA GLN A 558 52.69 2.83 -14.48
C GLN A 558 52.59 3.97 -15.49
N LEU A 559 52.37 5.19 -14.99
CA LEU A 559 52.56 6.40 -15.78
C LEU A 559 54.05 6.58 -16.11
N LEU A 560 54.39 7.18 -17.25
CA LEU A 560 55.76 7.58 -17.53
C LEU A 560 56.21 8.66 -16.52
N LYS A 561 57.49 8.64 -16.12
CA LYS A 561 58.11 9.70 -15.31
C LYS A 561 57.84 11.08 -15.93
N ASP A 562 57.90 11.17 -17.25
CA ASP A 562 57.74 12.40 -18.04
C ASP A 562 56.35 13.04 -17.86
N LEU A 563 55.29 12.21 -17.79
CA LEU A 563 53.93 12.69 -17.50
C LEU A 563 53.76 13.11 -16.03
N LEU A 564 54.45 12.45 -15.08
CA LEU A 564 54.44 12.87 -13.67
C LEU A 564 55.21 14.20 -13.48
N ASN A 565 56.30 14.39 -14.22
CA ASN A 565 57.06 15.64 -14.24
C ASN A 565 56.22 16.80 -14.84
N LEU A 566 55.47 16.53 -15.93
CA LEU A 566 54.53 17.49 -16.53
C LEU A 566 53.42 17.91 -15.55
N VAL A 567 52.81 16.96 -14.84
CA VAL A 567 51.80 17.29 -13.82
C VAL A 567 52.44 18.05 -12.64
N GLY A 568 53.69 17.75 -12.30
CA GLY A 568 54.45 18.50 -11.29
C GLY A 568 54.80 19.93 -11.69
N SER A 569 54.96 20.23 -12.99
CA SER A 569 55.26 21.59 -13.47
C SER A 569 54.02 22.49 -13.57
N SER A 570 52.82 21.91 -13.71
CA SER A 570 51.52 22.62 -13.78
C SER A 570 51.37 23.72 -12.74
N GLY A 571 50.86 24.89 -13.12
CA GLY A 571 50.46 25.95 -12.20
C GLY A 571 49.25 25.60 -11.32
N ASN A 572 48.41 24.65 -11.75
CA ASN A 572 47.14 24.36 -11.10
C ASN A 572 47.36 23.59 -9.78
N PRO A 573 46.86 24.09 -8.64
CA PRO A 573 47.07 23.42 -7.35
C PRO A 573 46.27 22.12 -7.23
N PHE A 574 45.09 22.03 -7.85
CA PHE A 574 44.22 20.86 -7.80
C PHE A 574 44.85 19.65 -8.50
N ILE A 575 45.41 19.80 -9.71
CA ILE A 575 46.06 18.68 -10.41
C ILE A 575 47.32 18.20 -9.67
N ARG A 576 48.07 19.08 -9.01
CA ARG A 576 49.15 18.68 -8.08
C ARG A 576 48.60 17.87 -6.89
N THR A 577 47.45 18.27 -6.33
CA THR A 577 46.74 17.51 -5.28
C THR A 577 46.24 16.15 -5.75
N LEU A 578 45.83 16.01 -7.01
CA LEU A 578 45.46 14.72 -7.61
C LEU A 578 46.67 13.77 -7.77
N PHE A 579 47.91 14.26 -7.81
CA PHE A 579 49.12 13.46 -7.99
C PHE A 579 50.11 13.64 -6.82
N PRO A 580 49.76 13.22 -5.59
CA PRO A 580 50.53 13.51 -4.38
C PRO A 580 51.89 12.78 -4.29
N ASN A 581 52.08 11.72 -5.07
CA ASN A 581 53.33 10.95 -5.11
C ASN A 581 54.38 11.68 -5.96
N GLN A 582 55.22 12.48 -5.32
CA GLN A 582 56.40 13.08 -5.97
C GLN A 582 57.29 11.99 -6.58
N VAL A 583 57.91 12.29 -7.74
CA VAL A 583 58.81 11.36 -8.44
C VAL A 583 60.12 11.22 -7.67
N ASN A 584 60.15 10.31 -6.69
CA ASN A 584 61.33 10.05 -5.88
C ASN A 584 62.40 9.31 -6.72
N GLN A 585 63.33 10.08 -7.30
CA GLN A 585 64.26 9.57 -8.33
C GLN A 585 65.26 8.52 -7.80
N ASP A 586 65.53 8.51 -6.50
CA ASP A 586 66.51 7.62 -5.86
C ASP A 586 65.95 6.29 -5.32
N ASP A 587 64.62 6.12 -5.20
CA ASP A 587 64.08 4.85 -4.68
C ASP A 587 64.12 3.74 -5.75
N LYS A 588 64.96 2.74 -5.50
CA LYS A 588 65.17 1.58 -6.37
C LYS A 588 64.11 0.48 -6.15
N ARG A 589 63.15 0.68 -5.25
CA ARG A 589 62.01 -0.25 -5.07
C ARG A 589 61.07 -0.15 -6.28
N ARG A 590 60.75 -1.31 -6.87
CA ARG A 590 59.79 -1.40 -7.97
C ARG A 590 58.41 -0.88 -7.50
N PRO A 591 57.77 0.07 -8.21
CA PRO A 591 56.42 0.49 -7.89
C PRO A 591 55.43 -0.68 -7.96
N PRO A 592 54.42 -0.76 -7.07
CA PRO A 592 53.46 -1.86 -7.04
C PRO A 592 52.66 -1.93 -8.35
N THR A 593 52.57 -3.13 -8.91
CA THR A 593 51.77 -3.43 -10.10
C THR A 593 50.27 -3.33 -9.81
N ALA A 594 49.42 -3.32 -10.84
CA ALA A 594 47.97 -3.39 -10.62
C ALA A 594 47.58 -4.66 -9.84
N SER A 595 48.17 -5.81 -10.14
CA SER A 595 47.88 -7.05 -9.39
C SER A 595 48.35 -7.00 -7.93
N ASP A 596 49.50 -6.36 -7.61
CA ASP A 596 49.91 -6.15 -6.21
C ASP A 596 48.94 -5.20 -5.48
N LYS A 597 48.53 -4.08 -6.09
CA LYS A 597 47.53 -3.14 -5.53
C LYS A 597 46.19 -3.85 -5.26
N ILE A 598 45.71 -4.63 -6.23
CA ILE A 598 44.43 -5.35 -6.15
C ILE A 598 44.49 -6.47 -5.11
N LYS A 599 45.64 -7.18 -5.00
CA LYS A 599 45.85 -8.15 -3.93
C LYS A 599 45.84 -7.49 -2.55
N ALA A 600 46.43 -6.30 -2.38
CA ALA A 600 46.35 -5.56 -1.12
C ALA A 600 44.88 -5.22 -0.79
N SER A 601 44.21 -4.46 -1.67
CA SER A 601 42.83 -4.00 -1.42
C SER A 601 41.83 -5.13 -1.19
N ALA A 602 42.03 -6.30 -1.82
CA ALA A 602 41.21 -7.48 -1.60
C ALA A 602 41.42 -8.09 -0.20
N ASN A 603 42.66 -8.12 0.31
CA ASN A 603 42.94 -8.60 1.67
C ASN A 603 42.53 -7.57 2.73
N ASP A 604 42.63 -6.27 2.46
CA ASP A 604 42.12 -5.23 3.36
C ASP A 604 40.58 -5.29 3.49
N LEU A 605 39.88 -5.55 2.38
CA LEU A 605 38.44 -5.84 2.36
C LEU A 605 38.12 -7.12 3.15
N VAL A 606 38.88 -8.22 2.97
CA VAL A 606 38.73 -9.45 3.78
C VAL A 606 38.87 -9.13 5.27
N THR A 607 39.93 -8.42 5.67
CA THR A 607 40.20 -8.06 7.07
C THR A 607 39.14 -7.15 7.67
N THR A 608 38.51 -6.30 6.86
CA THR A 608 37.38 -5.46 7.30
C THR A 608 36.10 -6.29 7.47
N LEU A 609 35.74 -7.10 6.47
CA LEU A 609 34.55 -7.96 6.53
C LEU A 609 34.62 -9.00 7.67
N MET A 610 35.80 -9.49 8.01
CA MET A 610 36.02 -10.42 9.14
C MET A 610 35.79 -9.80 10.52
N LYS A 611 35.68 -8.47 10.65
CA LYS A 611 35.33 -7.76 11.90
C LYS A 611 33.82 -7.65 12.15
N ALA A 612 32.99 -8.10 11.19
CA ALA A 612 31.55 -7.89 11.19
C ALA A 612 30.80 -9.20 10.87
N GLN A 613 29.56 -9.31 11.34
CA GLN A 613 28.70 -10.46 11.06
C GLN A 613 28.08 -10.33 9.64
N PRO A 614 28.32 -11.28 8.72
CA PRO A 614 27.88 -11.14 7.34
C PRO A 614 26.46 -11.66 7.10
N SER A 615 25.64 -10.81 6.48
CA SER A 615 24.39 -11.15 5.81
C SER A 615 24.58 -11.08 4.29
N TYR A 616 23.89 -11.93 3.52
CA TYR A 616 24.14 -12.07 2.09
C TYR A 616 22.88 -11.86 1.25
N ILE A 617 23.00 -11.09 0.17
CA ILE A 617 21.97 -10.92 -0.85
C ILE A 617 22.54 -11.38 -2.20
N ARG A 618 21.85 -12.34 -2.84
CA ARG A 618 22.18 -12.88 -4.16
C ARG A 618 21.11 -12.40 -5.16
N THR A 619 21.50 -11.50 -6.04
CA THR A 619 20.61 -10.86 -7.03
C THR A 619 20.68 -11.60 -8.37
N ILE A 620 19.53 -11.72 -9.04
CA ILE A 620 19.34 -12.48 -10.28
C ILE A 620 18.66 -11.59 -11.33
N LYS A 621 19.20 -11.60 -12.54
CA LYS A 621 18.62 -10.97 -13.74
C LYS A 621 17.76 -12.01 -14.49
N PRO A 622 16.43 -11.85 -14.62
CA PRO A 622 15.58 -12.89 -15.19
C PRO A 622 15.67 -12.99 -16.73
N ASN A 623 16.04 -11.91 -17.42
CA ASN A 623 16.21 -11.86 -18.87
C ASN A 623 17.16 -10.72 -19.28
N ASP A 624 17.69 -10.78 -20.50
CA ASP A 624 18.59 -9.74 -21.03
C ASP A 624 17.86 -8.60 -21.76
N ASN A 625 16.61 -8.83 -22.19
CA ASN A 625 15.75 -7.87 -22.88
C ASN A 625 15.25 -6.73 -21.98
N LYS A 626 15.51 -6.78 -20.67
CA LYS A 626 15.01 -5.85 -19.64
C LYS A 626 13.46 -5.84 -19.54
N ALA A 627 12.84 -6.97 -19.90
CA ALA A 627 11.39 -7.12 -20.01
C ALA A 627 10.75 -7.53 -18.67
N PRO A 628 9.73 -6.81 -18.12
CA PRO A 628 9.23 -7.04 -16.75
C PRO A 628 8.48 -8.35 -16.44
N LYS A 629 8.26 -9.22 -17.44
CA LYS A 629 7.54 -10.51 -17.29
C LYS A 629 8.25 -11.68 -17.96
N GLU A 630 9.43 -11.46 -18.54
CA GLU A 630 10.17 -12.52 -19.21
C GLU A 630 11.13 -13.21 -18.23
N PHE A 631 11.14 -14.54 -18.23
CA PHE A 631 12.04 -15.35 -17.41
C PHE A 631 12.76 -16.37 -18.30
N ASN A 632 14.03 -16.07 -18.62
CA ASN A 632 14.89 -16.97 -19.37
C ASN A 632 15.43 -18.06 -18.44
N VAL A 633 14.79 -19.23 -18.51
CA VAL A 633 15.11 -20.42 -17.72
C VAL A 633 16.60 -20.81 -17.82
N GLY A 634 17.23 -20.66 -19.00
CA GLY A 634 18.64 -20.98 -19.21
C GLY A 634 19.58 -20.01 -18.52
N ASN A 635 19.38 -18.71 -18.73
CA ASN A 635 20.23 -17.66 -18.17
C ASN A 635 20.08 -17.59 -16.64
N VAL A 636 18.89 -17.87 -16.09
CA VAL A 636 18.70 -17.99 -14.63
C VAL A 636 19.28 -19.30 -14.08
N LEU A 637 19.22 -20.42 -14.80
CA LEU A 637 19.89 -21.66 -14.39
C LEU A 637 21.43 -21.50 -14.32
N HIS A 638 22.01 -20.71 -15.23
CA HIS A 638 23.43 -20.35 -15.18
C HIS A 638 23.77 -19.53 -13.91
N GLN A 639 22.94 -18.52 -13.60
CA GLN A 639 23.09 -17.72 -12.38
C GLN A 639 22.94 -18.54 -11.10
N ILE A 640 21.96 -19.46 -11.02
CA ILE A 640 21.75 -20.36 -9.87
C ILE A 640 23.00 -21.20 -9.59
N LYS A 641 23.69 -21.66 -10.65
CA LYS A 641 24.94 -22.42 -10.56
C LYS A 641 26.08 -21.55 -10.03
N TYR A 642 26.43 -20.45 -10.71
CA TYR A 642 27.61 -19.65 -10.30
C TYR A 642 27.41 -18.87 -8.99
N LEU A 643 26.18 -18.56 -8.59
CA LEU A 643 25.88 -17.99 -7.26
C LEU A 643 25.92 -19.06 -6.14
N GLY A 644 26.19 -20.33 -6.48
CA GLY A 644 26.32 -21.44 -5.54
C GLY A 644 25.03 -21.81 -4.82
N LEU A 645 23.85 -21.44 -5.35
CA LEU A 645 22.60 -21.49 -4.58
C LEU A 645 22.20 -22.92 -4.19
N GLN A 646 22.47 -23.92 -5.04
CA GLN A 646 22.24 -25.33 -4.70
C GLN A 646 23.08 -25.77 -3.49
N GLU A 647 24.35 -25.33 -3.42
CA GLU A 647 25.23 -25.68 -2.31
C GLU A 647 24.85 -24.92 -1.03
N ASN A 648 24.47 -23.64 -1.15
CA ASN A 648 23.92 -22.87 -0.03
C ASN A 648 22.68 -23.56 0.59
N VAL A 649 21.78 -24.09 -0.25
CA VAL A 649 20.61 -24.88 0.20
C VAL A 649 21.01 -26.21 0.81
N ARG A 650 21.97 -26.94 0.20
CA ARG A 650 22.50 -28.21 0.73
C ARG A 650 23.10 -28.04 2.12
N ILE A 651 23.98 -27.05 2.28
CA ILE A 651 24.63 -26.70 3.55
C ILE A 651 23.58 -26.38 4.62
N ARG A 652 22.68 -25.43 4.34
CA ARG A 652 21.67 -24.97 5.30
C ARG A 652 20.65 -26.02 5.72
N ARG A 653 20.43 -27.06 4.91
CA ARG A 653 19.52 -28.17 5.24
C ARG A 653 20.21 -29.36 5.93
N ALA A 654 21.53 -29.51 5.75
CA ALA A 654 22.31 -30.53 6.44
C ALA A 654 22.79 -30.07 7.84
N GLY A 655 22.87 -28.75 8.06
CA GLY A 655 22.92 -28.14 9.39
C GLY A 655 21.55 -28.10 10.08
N PHE A 656 21.48 -27.37 11.20
CA PHE A 656 20.26 -27.15 11.99
C PHE A 656 19.65 -25.79 11.63
N ALA A 657 18.38 -25.78 11.20
CA ALA A 657 17.68 -24.58 10.76
C ALA A 657 17.55 -23.47 11.82
N TYR A 658 17.61 -23.81 13.11
CA TYR A 658 17.58 -22.84 14.20
C TYR A 658 18.49 -23.26 15.36
N ARG A 659 19.14 -22.27 15.97
CA ARG A 659 20.05 -22.43 17.10
C ARG A 659 19.92 -21.21 18.03
N GLN A 660 19.78 -21.44 19.33
CA GLN A 660 19.61 -20.35 20.32
C GLN A 660 20.06 -20.80 21.71
N THR A 661 20.60 -19.88 22.52
CA THR A 661 20.91 -20.17 23.94
C THR A 661 19.66 -20.56 24.71
N PHE A 662 19.82 -21.39 25.76
CA PHE A 662 18.70 -21.90 26.53
C PHE A 662 17.79 -20.80 27.08
N ASP A 663 18.36 -19.71 27.62
CA ASP A 663 17.62 -18.60 28.23
C ASP A 663 16.69 -17.94 27.20
N LYS A 664 17.23 -17.56 26.03
CA LYS A 664 16.49 -16.92 24.94
C LYS A 664 15.47 -17.87 24.28
N PHE A 665 15.72 -19.18 24.29
CA PHE A 665 14.74 -20.17 23.84
C PHE A 665 13.56 -20.25 24.82
N VAL A 666 13.84 -20.32 26.13
CA VAL A 666 12.81 -20.35 27.17
C VAL A 666 12.03 -19.03 27.20
N GLU A 667 12.70 -17.88 27.18
CA GLU A 667 12.08 -16.54 27.13
C GLU A 667 11.14 -16.38 25.92
N ARG A 668 11.47 -16.95 24.76
CA ARG A 668 10.60 -16.88 23.58
C ARG A 668 9.41 -17.85 23.63
N PHE A 669 9.58 -19.03 24.23
CA PHE A 669 8.63 -20.16 24.12
C PHE A 669 8.02 -20.68 25.44
N TYR A 670 8.29 -20.07 26.60
CA TYR A 670 7.74 -20.50 27.90
C TYR A 670 6.21 -20.64 27.90
N LEU A 671 5.52 -19.73 27.21
CA LEU A 671 4.07 -19.73 27.00
C LEU A 671 3.50 -20.95 26.24
N LEU A 672 4.36 -21.86 25.74
CA LEU A 672 3.96 -23.13 25.13
C LEU A 672 3.81 -24.28 26.15
N SER A 673 4.50 -24.24 27.30
CA SER A 673 4.35 -25.25 28.35
C SER A 673 3.53 -24.71 29.53
N PRO A 674 2.52 -25.46 30.03
CA PRO A 674 1.80 -25.12 31.25
C PRO A 674 2.61 -25.20 32.55
N LYS A 675 3.92 -25.49 32.49
CA LYS A 675 4.82 -25.53 33.64
C LYS A 675 5.78 -24.34 33.69
N THR A 676 6.24 -23.88 32.53
CA THR A 676 7.10 -22.68 32.40
C THR A 676 6.28 -21.38 32.33
N SER A 677 4.95 -21.47 32.16
CA SER A 677 4.03 -20.32 32.15
C SER A 677 2.75 -20.53 32.96
N TYR A 678 2.25 -19.46 33.56
CA TYR A 678 0.88 -19.38 34.09
C TYR A 678 0.24 -18.03 33.74
N ALA A 679 -1.01 -18.04 33.28
CA ALA A 679 -1.80 -16.86 32.87
C ALA A 679 -1.23 -15.94 31.76
N GLY A 680 0.04 -16.10 31.37
CA GLY A 680 0.79 -15.24 30.47
C GLY A 680 2.16 -14.84 31.05
N ASP A 681 2.36 -15.04 32.36
CA ASP A 681 3.59 -14.75 33.08
C ASP A 681 4.57 -15.93 33.03
N TYR A 682 5.87 -15.63 33.14
CA TYR A 682 6.94 -16.63 33.24
C TYR A 682 7.05 -17.16 34.67
N THR A 683 6.99 -18.49 34.83
CA THR A 683 6.91 -19.15 36.15
C THR A 683 7.89 -20.31 36.33
N TRP A 684 8.91 -20.43 35.48
CA TRP A 684 9.91 -21.48 35.62
C TRP A 684 10.96 -21.11 36.68
N THR A 685 11.22 -22.02 37.61
CA THR A 685 12.19 -21.86 38.70
C THR A 685 13.39 -22.81 38.59
N GLY A 686 13.49 -23.56 37.49
CA GLY A 686 14.65 -24.39 37.18
C GLY A 686 15.67 -23.64 36.33
N ASP A 687 16.75 -24.34 35.99
CA ASP A 687 17.71 -23.91 34.98
C ASP A 687 17.08 -23.81 33.58
N ALA A 688 17.73 -23.09 32.68
CA ALA A 688 17.22 -22.84 31.34
C ALA A 688 17.27 -24.09 30.42
N GLU A 689 18.22 -25.02 30.63
CA GLU A 689 18.32 -26.24 29.81
C GLU A 689 17.11 -27.17 30.08
N SER A 690 16.79 -27.41 31.36
CA SER A 690 15.63 -28.19 31.77
C SER A 690 14.31 -27.50 31.39
N GLY A 691 14.27 -26.16 31.42
CA GLY A 691 13.16 -25.36 30.90
C GLY A 691 12.93 -25.57 29.40
N ALA A 692 14.00 -25.49 28.60
CA ALA A 692 13.95 -25.75 27.17
C ALA A 692 13.52 -27.19 26.86
N ARG A 693 14.11 -28.18 27.55
CA ARG A 693 13.71 -29.60 27.47
C ARG A 693 12.23 -29.80 27.79
N GLN A 694 11.70 -29.12 28.81
CA GLN A 694 10.31 -29.25 29.23
C GLN A 694 9.34 -28.61 28.22
N ILE A 695 9.72 -27.49 27.56
CA ILE A 695 8.95 -26.89 26.46
C ILE A 695 8.90 -27.84 25.25
N LEU A 696 10.04 -28.39 24.82
CA LEU A 696 10.13 -29.32 23.69
C LEU A 696 9.32 -30.61 23.94
N LYS A 697 9.30 -31.09 25.19
CA LYS A 697 8.52 -32.23 25.64
C LYS A 697 7.01 -31.99 25.62
N ASP A 698 6.54 -30.86 26.14
CA ASP A 698 5.10 -30.55 26.19
C ASP A 698 4.52 -30.17 24.81
N THR A 699 5.35 -29.58 23.93
CA THR A 699 5.01 -29.33 22.51
C THR A 699 5.04 -30.58 21.64
N ARG A 700 5.51 -31.72 22.18
CA ARG A 700 5.55 -33.06 21.56
C ARG A 700 6.40 -33.15 20.29
N ILE A 701 7.51 -32.42 20.24
CA ILE A 701 8.43 -32.47 19.10
C ILE A 701 9.24 -33.79 19.16
N PRO A 702 9.44 -34.52 18.04
CA PRO A 702 10.28 -35.70 18.01
C PRO A 702 11.75 -35.40 18.36
N SER A 703 12.41 -36.29 19.08
CA SER A 703 13.85 -36.19 19.39
C SER A 703 14.78 -36.32 18.18
N GLU A 704 14.23 -36.62 17.00
CA GLU A 704 14.96 -36.59 15.72
C GLU A 704 15.03 -35.17 15.10
N GLU A 705 14.17 -34.26 15.56
CA GLU A 705 13.98 -32.90 15.03
C GLU A 705 14.65 -31.80 15.88
N PHE A 706 15.18 -32.14 17.05
CA PHE A 706 15.99 -31.24 17.87
C PHE A 706 17.16 -31.97 18.51
N GLN A 707 18.20 -31.21 18.86
CA GLN A 707 19.28 -31.65 19.75
C GLN A 707 19.56 -30.57 20.79
N ILE A 708 20.11 -30.99 21.92
CA ILE A 708 20.55 -30.13 23.03
C ILE A 708 22.07 -30.16 23.03
N GLY A 709 22.69 -29.00 22.86
CA GLY A 709 24.14 -28.82 22.98
C GLY A 709 24.57 -28.51 24.41
N VAL A 710 25.76 -27.94 24.57
CA VAL A 710 26.32 -27.54 25.87
C VAL A 710 25.70 -26.23 26.37
N SER A 711 25.34 -25.30 25.47
CA SER A 711 24.75 -24.00 25.81
C SER A 711 23.48 -23.63 25.01
N LYS A 712 23.12 -24.43 24.00
CA LYS A 712 22.08 -24.08 23.00
C LYS A 712 21.11 -25.21 22.69
N VAL A 713 19.88 -24.83 22.35
CA VAL A 713 18.92 -25.68 21.63
C VAL A 713 19.20 -25.58 20.15
N PHE A 714 19.27 -26.73 19.47
CA PHE A 714 19.33 -26.84 18.02
C PHE A 714 18.06 -27.49 17.49
N VAL A 715 17.37 -26.86 16.54
CA VAL A 715 16.19 -27.42 15.85
C VAL A 715 16.55 -27.66 14.39
N LYS A 716 16.27 -28.87 13.92
CA LYS A 716 16.78 -29.42 12.66
C LYS A 716 15.99 -28.91 11.45
N THR A 717 14.69 -29.15 11.40
CA THR A 717 13.80 -28.71 10.32
C THR A 717 13.21 -27.32 10.58
N PRO A 718 13.11 -26.44 9.56
CA PRO A 718 12.38 -25.18 9.69
C PRO A 718 10.88 -25.42 9.97
N GLU A 719 10.27 -26.50 9.46
CA GLU A 719 8.88 -26.86 9.73
C GLU A 719 8.59 -27.02 11.23
N THR A 720 9.53 -27.60 11.99
CA THR A 720 9.42 -27.74 13.45
C THR A 720 9.46 -26.39 14.17
N LEU A 721 10.30 -25.46 13.70
CA LEU A 721 10.36 -24.09 14.22
C LEU A 721 9.06 -23.31 13.91
N PHE A 722 8.56 -23.40 12.68
CA PHE A 722 7.29 -22.77 12.31
C PHE A 722 6.10 -23.37 13.09
N ALA A 723 6.16 -24.65 13.48
CA ALA A 723 5.18 -25.24 14.37
C ALA A 723 5.22 -24.63 15.79
N LEU A 724 6.41 -24.40 16.37
CA LEU A 724 6.56 -23.72 17.67
C LEU A 724 5.96 -22.30 17.64
N GLU A 725 6.30 -21.50 16.64
CA GLU A 725 5.75 -20.14 16.47
C GLU A 725 4.24 -20.15 16.23
N ALA A 726 3.73 -21.08 15.40
CA ALA A 726 2.29 -21.20 15.17
C ALA A 726 1.52 -21.60 16.44
N MET A 727 2.09 -22.41 17.34
CA MET A 727 1.49 -22.68 18.65
C MET A 727 1.48 -21.44 19.54
N ARG A 728 2.54 -20.62 19.47
CA ARG A 728 2.73 -19.38 20.25
C ARG A 728 1.73 -18.29 19.81
N ASP A 729 1.55 -18.09 18.51
CA ASP A 729 0.51 -17.20 17.96
C ASP A 729 -0.90 -17.68 18.34
N LYS A 730 -1.15 -19.00 18.28
CA LYS A 730 -2.44 -19.60 18.64
C LYS A 730 -2.78 -19.41 20.13
N TYR A 731 -1.77 -19.32 21.01
CA TYR A 731 -1.95 -18.90 22.41
C TYR A 731 -2.40 -17.44 22.50
N TRP A 732 -1.67 -16.51 21.89
CA TRP A 732 -1.99 -15.08 21.94
C TRP A 732 -3.35 -14.75 21.33
N HIS A 733 -3.68 -15.31 20.17
CA HIS A 733 -5.02 -15.20 19.59
C HIS A 733 -6.12 -15.73 20.53
N SER A 734 -5.86 -16.84 21.23
CA SER A 734 -6.81 -17.39 22.21
C SER A 734 -7.03 -16.47 23.41
N MET A 735 -5.99 -15.78 23.90
CA MET A 735 -6.13 -14.78 24.97
C MET A 735 -6.82 -13.51 24.50
N ALA A 736 -6.47 -13.00 23.32
CA ALA A 736 -7.16 -11.86 22.70
C ALA A 736 -8.66 -12.12 22.53
N ILE A 737 -9.05 -13.34 22.09
CA ILE A 737 -10.46 -13.75 21.98
C ILE A 737 -11.16 -13.76 23.36
N ARG A 738 -10.49 -14.19 24.44
CA ARG A 738 -11.04 -14.13 25.81
C ARG A 738 -11.30 -12.68 26.25
N ILE A 739 -10.31 -11.80 26.08
CA ILE A 739 -10.41 -10.37 26.43
C ILE A 739 -11.53 -9.69 25.62
N GLN A 740 -11.57 -9.90 24.30
CA GLN A 740 -12.63 -9.35 23.45
C GLN A 740 -14.03 -9.86 23.83
N ARG A 741 -14.17 -11.14 24.22
CA ARG A 741 -15.46 -11.69 24.69
C ARG A 741 -15.91 -11.04 26.00
N ALA A 742 -14.99 -10.83 26.94
CA ALA A 742 -15.28 -10.12 28.19
C ALA A 742 -15.71 -8.66 27.92
N TRP A 743 -14.96 -7.93 27.08
CA TRP A 743 -15.27 -6.54 26.71
C TRP A 743 -16.61 -6.39 26.00
N ARG A 744 -16.90 -7.23 24.99
CA ARG A 744 -18.20 -7.26 24.28
C ARG A 744 -19.36 -7.54 25.25
N ASN A 745 -19.17 -8.42 26.24
CA ASN A 745 -20.18 -8.69 27.26
C ASN A 745 -20.37 -7.53 28.25
N TYR A 746 -19.31 -6.84 28.65
CA TYR A 746 -19.38 -5.62 29.47
C TYR A 746 -20.16 -4.51 28.75
N LEU A 747 -19.85 -4.24 27.48
CA LEU A 747 -20.57 -3.24 26.67
C LEU A 747 -22.07 -3.60 26.55
N ARG A 748 -22.40 -4.87 26.30
CA ARG A 748 -23.79 -5.35 26.26
C ARG A 748 -24.52 -5.08 27.58
N TYR A 749 -23.88 -5.39 28.72
CA TYR A 749 -24.47 -5.18 30.05
C TYR A 749 -24.71 -3.69 30.35
N ARG A 750 -23.73 -2.83 30.05
CA ARG A 750 -23.83 -1.36 30.17
C ARG A 750 -25.02 -0.83 29.36
N THR A 751 -25.19 -1.27 28.11
CA THR A 751 -26.31 -0.89 27.25
C THR A 751 -27.65 -1.39 27.80
N GLU A 752 -27.73 -2.61 28.32
CA GLU A 752 -28.96 -3.13 28.93
C GLU A 752 -29.39 -2.31 30.15
N CYS A 753 -28.46 -1.93 31.02
CA CYS A 753 -28.73 -1.06 32.16
C CYS A 753 -29.27 0.32 31.74
N ALA A 754 -28.69 0.94 30.71
CA ALA A 754 -29.20 2.20 30.16
C ALA A 754 -30.64 2.07 29.63
N ILE A 755 -30.95 0.99 28.90
CA ILE A 755 -32.30 0.72 28.38
C ILE A 755 -33.31 0.51 29.52
N ARG A 756 -32.92 -0.17 30.61
CA ARG A 756 -33.78 -0.36 31.79
C ARG A 756 -34.16 0.99 32.44
N ILE A 757 -33.19 1.89 32.62
CA ILE A 757 -33.41 3.23 33.19
C ILE A 757 -34.31 4.07 32.26
N GLN A 758 -34.02 4.12 30.96
CA GLN A 758 -34.82 4.86 29.98
C GLN A 758 -36.27 4.37 29.92
N ARG A 759 -36.51 3.05 29.98
CA ARG A 759 -37.86 2.46 30.03
C ARG A 759 -38.63 2.82 31.29
N PHE A 760 -37.96 2.92 32.44
CA PHE A 760 -38.57 3.38 33.68
C PHE A 760 -38.97 4.86 33.59
N TRP A 761 -38.05 5.74 33.16
CA TRP A 761 -38.30 7.17 33.04
C TRP A 761 -39.46 7.48 32.08
N ARG A 762 -39.42 6.93 30.85
CA ARG A 762 -40.50 7.08 29.85
C ARG A 762 -41.87 6.54 30.31
N ARG A 763 -41.91 5.65 31.30
CA ARG A 763 -43.16 5.17 31.91
C ARG A 763 -43.72 6.20 32.91
N MET A 764 -42.86 6.83 33.71
CA MET A 764 -43.25 7.79 34.73
C MET A 764 -43.67 9.14 34.12
N THR A 765 -42.81 9.75 33.29
CA THR A 765 -42.88 11.19 33.00
C THR A 765 -43.99 11.60 32.01
N GLY A 766 -44.51 10.68 31.19
CA GLY A 766 -45.55 10.98 30.19
C GLY A 766 -46.60 9.88 29.99
N GLY A 767 -46.60 8.86 30.86
CA GLY A 767 -47.49 7.70 30.70
C GLY A 767 -48.91 7.87 31.27
N LEU A 768 -49.10 8.82 32.19
CA LEU A 768 -50.29 8.93 33.04
C LEU A 768 -51.40 9.80 32.45
N GLU A 769 -51.04 10.91 31.81
CA GLU A 769 -52.01 11.87 31.24
C GLU A 769 -52.78 11.25 30.08
N LEU A 770 -52.09 10.52 29.22
CA LEU A 770 -52.63 9.75 28.09
C LEU A 770 -53.54 8.58 28.54
N LEU A 771 -53.50 8.21 29.83
CA LEU A 771 -54.45 7.27 30.46
C LEU A 771 -55.66 8.01 31.05
N LYS A 772 -55.44 9.14 31.76
CA LYS A 772 -56.53 10.03 32.22
C LYS A 772 -57.43 10.45 31.05
N LEU A 773 -56.84 10.80 29.91
CA LEU A 773 -57.55 11.20 28.69
C LEU A 773 -58.37 10.04 28.08
N ARG A 774 -57.84 8.82 28.08
CA ARG A 774 -58.63 7.62 27.71
C ARG A 774 -59.85 7.46 28.61
N ASP A 775 -59.63 7.54 29.92
CA ASP A 775 -60.69 7.31 30.90
C ASP A 775 -61.73 8.45 30.92
N GLN A 776 -61.35 9.66 30.51
CA GLN A 776 -62.28 10.73 30.15
C GLN A 776 -63.14 10.34 28.93
N GLY A 777 -62.52 9.88 27.85
CA GLY A 777 -63.24 9.47 26.63
C GLY A 777 -64.21 8.32 26.83
N HIS A 778 -63.94 7.44 27.79
CA HIS A 778 -64.89 6.40 28.20
C HIS A 778 -66.16 6.98 28.83
N LYS A 779 -66.07 8.14 29.52
CA LYS A 779 -67.21 8.88 30.08
C LYS A 779 -67.97 9.70 29.03
N VAL A 780 -67.29 10.23 28.00
CA VAL A 780 -67.92 10.99 26.90
C VAL A 780 -69.01 10.19 26.19
N LEU A 781 -68.87 8.86 26.09
CA LEU A 781 -69.91 7.98 25.53
C LEU A 781 -71.11 7.70 26.46
N GLN A 782 -71.07 8.16 27.71
CA GLN A 782 -72.16 8.08 28.70
C GLN A 782 -72.81 6.70 28.90
N GLY A 783 -72.11 5.60 28.55
CA GLY A 783 -72.70 4.26 28.56
C GLY A 783 -73.81 4.05 27.50
N ARG A 784 -73.89 4.89 26.46
CA ARG A 784 -74.92 4.83 25.41
C ARG A 784 -74.48 4.17 24.10
N LYS A 785 -73.18 3.89 23.91
CA LYS A 785 -72.62 3.23 22.70
C LYS A 785 -71.79 1.99 23.06
N GLU A 786 -72.02 0.87 22.35
CA GLU A 786 -71.28 -0.39 22.49
C GLU A 786 -69.77 -0.21 22.27
N ARG A 787 -68.99 -1.07 22.93
CA ARG A 787 -67.55 -0.91 23.06
C ARG A 787 -66.82 -1.91 22.18
N ARG A 788 -65.79 -1.45 21.46
CA ARG A 788 -64.85 -2.34 20.77
C ARG A 788 -63.86 -2.91 21.78
N ARG A 789 -63.66 -4.23 21.77
CA ARG A 789 -62.69 -4.95 22.63
C ARG A 789 -61.28 -4.34 22.62
N MET A 790 -60.83 -3.83 21.47
CA MET A 790 -59.53 -3.16 21.30
C MET A 790 -59.51 -1.70 21.82
N SER A 791 -60.66 -1.11 22.14
CA SER A 791 -60.78 0.23 22.74
C SER A 791 -60.91 0.19 24.28
N ILE A 792 -61.06 -1.00 24.88
CA ILE A 792 -61.07 -1.23 26.34
C ILE A 792 -59.81 -1.94 26.86
N LEU A 793 -58.73 -1.96 26.07
CA LEU A 793 -57.43 -2.47 26.50
C LEU A 793 -56.79 -1.55 27.55
N GLY A 794 -56.41 -2.11 28.70
CA GLY A 794 -55.77 -1.38 29.79
C GLY A 794 -54.43 -0.71 29.43
N SER A 795 -53.69 -1.33 28.51
CA SER A 795 -52.43 -0.82 27.95
C SER A 795 -52.63 0.29 26.91
N ARG A 796 -53.85 0.46 26.36
CA ARG A 796 -54.11 1.53 25.39
C ARG A 796 -54.06 2.89 26.09
N ARG A 797 -53.43 3.83 25.41
CA ARG A 797 -53.35 5.26 25.71
C ARG A 797 -54.01 6.03 24.57
N PHE A 798 -54.59 7.18 24.86
CA PHE A 798 -54.98 8.12 23.82
C PHE A 798 -53.75 8.98 23.48
N LEU A 799 -53.27 8.92 22.24
CA LEU A 799 -52.06 9.60 21.78
C LEU A 799 -52.36 10.90 21.02
N GLY A 800 -53.59 11.06 20.51
CA GLY A 800 -53.94 12.18 19.64
C GLY A 800 -53.33 12.04 18.24
N ASP A 801 -52.11 12.52 18.04
CA ASP A 801 -51.45 12.65 16.72
C ASP A 801 -50.78 11.35 16.25
N TYR A 802 -51.57 10.37 15.80
CA TYR A 802 -51.05 9.06 15.37
C TYR A 802 -50.24 9.08 14.07
N LEU A 803 -50.35 10.15 13.27
CA LEU A 803 -49.59 10.32 12.03
C LEU A 803 -48.39 11.28 12.19
N GLY A 804 -48.20 11.89 13.36
CA GLY A 804 -47.04 12.72 13.68
C GLY A 804 -46.98 14.05 12.93
N LEU A 805 -48.13 14.67 12.59
CA LEU A 805 -48.19 15.98 11.92
C LEU A 805 -47.62 17.12 12.81
N GLY A 806 -47.54 16.93 14.12
CA GLY A 806 -46.88 17.84 15.06
C GLY A 806 -45.35 17.72 15.08
N ASN A 807 -44.78 16.64 14.55
CA ASN A 807 -43.34 16.38 14.57
C ASN A 807 -42.63 16.99 13.36
N LYS A 808 -41.41 17.50 13.57
CA LYS A 808 -40.51 17.97 12.50
C LYS A 808 -39.70 16.81 11.92
N GLY A 809 -39.41 16.87 10.62
CA GLY A 809 -38.50 15.96 9.92
C GLY A 809 -39.09 14.59 9.56
N GLY A 810 -40.37 14.52 9.18
CA GLY A 810 -40.99 13.24 8.83
C GLY A 810 -42.27 13.33 7.99
N PRO A 811 -42.87 12.19 7.59
CA PRO A 811 -44.02 12.16 6.68
C PRO A 811 -45.27 12.94 7.17
N GLY A 812 -45.44 13.09 8.49
CA GLY A 812 -46.48 13.93 9.07
C GLY A 812 -46.34 15.40 8.70
N GLU A 813 -45.13 15.94 8.63
CA GLU A 813 -44.86 17.32 8.22
C GLU A 813 -45.21 17.55 6.74
N MET A 814 -44.94 16.56 5.87
CA MET A 814 -45.38 16.60 4.47
C MET A 814 -46.91 16.62 4.34
N ILE A 815 -47.62 15.81 5.13
CA ILE A 815 -49.09 15.78 5.16
C ILE A 815 -49.65 17.11 5.64
N ARG A 816 -49.10 17.66 6.74
CA ARG A 816 -49.46 18.95 7.30
C ARG A 816 -49.32 20.08 6.28
N ASN A 817 -48.15 20.19 5.66
CA ASN A 817 -47.82 21.26 4.73
C ASN A 817 -48.66 21.17 3.45
N GLY A 818 -48.82 19.98 2.88
CA GLY A 818 -49.68 19.76 1.71
C GLY A 818 -51.18 19.99 1.99
N ALA A 819 -51.64 19.71 3.21
CA ALA A 819 -53.00 20.01 3.65
C ALA A 819 -53.26 21.50 3.93
N GLY A 820 -52.24 22.37 3.88
CA GLY A 820 -52.35 23.79 4.24
C GLY A 820 -52.54 24.06 5.74
N ILE A 821 -52.24 23.08 6.60
CA ILE A 821 -52.42 23.21 8.05
C ILE A 821 -51.23 23.99 8.62
N GLY A 822 -51.48 25.23 9.04
CA GLY A 822 -50.45 26.16 9.55
C GLY A 822 -49.79 25.72 10.86
N SER A 823 -49.15 26.65 11.57
CA SER A 823 -48.39 26.38 12.80
C SER A 823 -49.22 25.99 14.04
N GLU A 824 -50.51 25.66 13.87
CA GLU A 824 -51.40 25.26 14.96
C GLU A 824 -51.01 23.89 15.57
N PRO A 825 -51.22 23.65 16.87
CA PRO A 825 -50.94 22.35 17.47
C PRO A 825 -51.95 21.29 16.99
N ILE A 826 -51.47 20.09 16.70
CA ILE A 826 -52.31 18.96 16.29
C ILE A 826 -52.83 18.28 17.55
N LEU A 827 -54.14 18.33 17.78
CA LEU A 827 -54.78 17.68 18.93
C LEU A 827 -55.01 16.19 18.67
N PHE A 828 -55.40 15.84 17.45
CA PHE A 828 -55.61 14.46 17.01
C PHE A 828 -55.34 14.32 15.52
N SER A 829 -54.76 13.20 15.09
CA SER A 829 -54.68 12.82 13.68
C SER A 829 -54.83 11.31 13.50
N CYS A 830 -55.55 10.88 12.47
CA CYS A 830 -55.59 9.47 12.07
C CYS A 830 -55.98 9.29 10.59
N ARG A 831 -55.78 8.08 10.07
CA ARG A 831 -56.47 7.64 8.84
C ARG A 831 -57.89 7.20 9.18
N GLY A 832 -58.83 7.49 8.30
CA GLY A 832 -60.24 7.12 8.37
C GLY A 832 -60.86 7.10 6.97
N GLU A 833 -62.18 7.16 6.89
CA GLU A 833 -62.89 7.21 5.61
C GLU A 833 -64.02 8.26 5.65
N ILE A 834 -64.42 8.74 4.48
CA ILE A 834 -65.64 9.55 4.29
C ILE A 834 -66.57 8.84 3.30
N LEU A 835 -67.88 8.85 3.55
CA LEU A 835 -68.86 8.33 2.59
C LEU A 835 -69.10 9.35 1.47
N ILE A 836 -68.58 9.07 0.27
CA ILE A 836 -68.77 9.94 -0.89
C ILE A 836 -69.97 9.47 -1.72
N SER A 837 -70.88 10.39 -2.03
CA SER A 837 -72.03 10.14 -2.90
C SER A 837 -71.75 10.67 -4.31
N LYS A 838 -71.48 9.78 -5.26
CA LYS A 838 -71.23 10.13 -6.67
C LYS A 838 -72.54 10.09 -7.47
N PHE A 839 -72.75 11.04 -8.37
CA PHE A 839 -73.97 11.11 -9.18
C PHE A 839 -74.15 9.83 -10.02
N GLY A 840 -75.37 9.30 -10.07
CA GLY A 840 -75.68 8.05 -10.78
C GLY A 840 -75.04 6.77 -10.20
N ARG A 841 -74.40 6.80 -9.02
CA ARG A 841 -73.75 5.63 -8.41
C ARG A 841 -74.08 5.49 -6.93
N SER A 842 -73.92 4.28 -6.39
CA SER A 842 -74.03 4.04 -4.94
C SER A 842 -72.95 4.81 -4.17
N SER A 843 -73.31 5.35 -3.00
CA SER A 843 -72.37 6.03 -2.13
C SER A 843 -71.35 5.03 -1.55
N LYS A 844 -70.06 5.34 -1.62
CA LYS A 844 -68.96 4.43 -1.23
C LYS A 844 -68.04 5.13 -0.22
N PRO A 845 -67.51 4.43 0.80
CA PRO A 845 -66.41 4.94 1.61
C PRO A 845 -65.15 5.17 0.76
N GLU A 846 -64.49 6.30 0.96
CA GLU A 846 -63.14 6.56 0.43
C GLU A 846 -62.17 6.99 1.54
N PRO A 847 -60.90 6.55 1.49
CA PRO A 847 -59.94 6.83 2.54
C PRO A 847 -59.58 8.32 2.60
N ARG A 848 -59.48 8.86 3.81
CA ARG A 848 -59.07 10.24 4.11
C ARG A 848 -58.22 10.28 5.39
N ILE A 849 -57.51 11.37 5.60
CA ILE A 849 -56.86 11.69 6.87
C ILE A 849 -57.74 12.68 7.62
N LEU A 850 -58.07 12.37 8.87
CA LEU A 850 -58.78 13.25 9.79
C LEU A 850 -57.75 13.93 10.68
N VAL A 851 -57.79 15.26 10.75
CA VAL A 851 -56.91 16.07 11.63
C VAL A 851 -57.77 17.03 12.44
N LEU A 852 -57.54 17.10 13.74
CA LEU A 852 -58.17 18.05 14.65
C LEU A 852 -57.12 19.02 15.21
N THR A 853 -57.45 20.30 15.12
CA THR A 853 -56.72 21.42 15.74
C THR A 853 -57.63 22.14 16.74
N PRO A 854 -57.15 23.10 17.55
CA PRO A 854 -57.99 23.90 18.44
C PRO A 854 -59.02 24.79 17.74
N ARG A 855 -59.00 24.89 16.40
CA ARG A 855 -59.92 25.73 15.62
C ARG A 855 -60.69 24.97 14.53
N HIS A 856 -60.10 23.94 13.92
CA HIS A 856 -60.66 23.26 12.76
C HIS A 856 -60.52 21.73 12.81
N VAL A 857 -61.52 21.04 12.25
CA VAL A 857 -61.40 19.66 11.76
C VAL A 857 -61.07 19.72 10.26
N TYR A 858 -59.92 19.21 9.88
CA TYR A 858 -59.52 19.04 8.48
C TYR A 858 -59.81 17.60 8.03
N ILE A 859 -60.43 17.48 6.87
CA ILE A 859 -60.59 16.23 6.11
C ILE A 859 -59.64 16.33 4.92
N VAL A 860 -58.56 15.56 4.96
CA VAL A 860 -57.43 15.66 4.03
C VAL A 860 -57.47 14.48 3.05
N ALA A 861 -57.43 14.79 1.76
CA ALA A 861 -57.32 13.83 0.68
C ALA A 861 -55.85 13.56 0.32
N GLN A 862 -55.59 12.35 -0.16
CA GLN A 862 -54.30 11.94 -0.71
C GLN A 862 -54.57 11.30 -2.07
N ASN A 863 -54.50 12.10 -3.12
CA ASN A 863 -54.82 11.69 -4.49
C ASN A 863 -53.51 11.51 -5.27
N ILE A 864 -53.41 10.44 -6.05
CA ILE A 864 -52.30 10.28 -6.99
C ILE A 864 -52.73 10.92 -8.31
N VAL A 865 -52.06 12.00 -8.70
CA VAL A 865 -52.31 12.75 -9.94
C VAL A 865 -50.99 12.80 -10.70
N ASN A 866 -50.99 12.36 -11.96
CA ASN A 866 -49.78 12.29 -12.80
C ASN A 866 -48.60 11.52 -12.14
N ASN A 867 -48.90 10.40 -11.47
CA ASN A 867 -47.97 9.62 -10.64
C ASN A 867 -47.31 10.36 -9.45
N GLN A 868 -47.76 11.58 -9.12
CA GLN A 868 -47.31 12.32 -7.94
C GLN A 868 -48.40 12.33 -6.85
N LEU A 869 -47.97 12.32 -5.59
CA LEU A 869 -48.85 12.34 -4.43
C LEU A 869 -49.32 13.79 -4.16
N GLN A 870 -50.53 14.13 -4.62
CA GLN A 870 -51.16 15.40 -4.28
C GLN A 870 -51.93 15.25 -2.96
N ILE A 871 -51.43 15.92 -1.92
CA ILE A 871 -52.09 16.07 -0.63
C ILE A 871 -52.83 17.41 -0.63
N SER A 872 -54.08 17.42 -0.17
CA SER A 872 -54.86 18.66 -0.02
C SER A 872 -55.95 18.50 1.04
N SER A 873 -56.38 19.60 1.66
CA SER A 873 -57.63 19.61 2.43
C SER A 873 -58.81 19.57 1.45
N GLU A 874 -59.61 18.50 1.49
CA GLU A 874 -60.89 18.43 0.79
C GLU A 874 -61.96 19.24 1.53
N ARG A 875 -61.84 19.33 2.86
CA ARG A 875 -62.73 20.13 3.69
C ARG A 875 -62.07 20.61 4.97
N THR A 876 -62.32 21.87 5.32
CA THR A 876 -61.94 22.48 6.60
C THR A 876 -63.21 22.93 7.32
N VAL A 877 -63.51 22.30 8.46
CA VAL A 877 -64.71 22.59 9.27
C VAL A 877 -64.28 23.32 10.55
N PRO A 878 -64.64 24.59 10.76
CA PRO A 878 -64.42 25.27 12.03
C PRO A 878 -65.16 24.55 13.17
N ILE A 879 -64.50 24.31 14.31
CA ILE A 879 -65.10 23.50 15.40
C ILE A 879 -66.39 24.14 15.94
N GLY A 880 -66.46 25.47 15.98
CA GLY A 880 -67.65 26.22 16.40
C GLY A 880 -68.83 26.15 15.42
N ALA A 881 -68.65 25.61 14.20
CA ALA A 881 -69.73 25.35 13.26
C ALA A 881 -70.40 23.97 13.46
N ILE A 882 -69.81 23.09 14.29
CA ILE A 882 -70.32 21.74 14.55
C ILE A 882 -71.43 21.83 15.61
N LYS A 883 -72.69 21.76 15.18
CA LYS A 883 -73.88 21.87 16.04
C LYS A 883 -74.10 20.61 16.89
N SER A 884 -73.77 19.44 16.35
CA SER A 884 -73.74 18.16 17.07
C SER A 884 -72.93 17.11 16.31
N ILE A 885 -72.59 16.00 16.99
CA ILE A 885 -72.18 14.76 16.33
C ILE A 885 -73.30 13.75 16.48
N SER A 886 -73.65 13.05 15.39
CA SER A 886 -74.52 11.87 15.43
C SER A 886 -73.68 10.61 15.22
N THR A 887 -73.89 9.57 16.02
CA THR A 887 -73.27 8.25 15.87
C THR A 887 -74.25 7.19 16.37
N SER A 888 -74.13 5.95 15.90
CA SER A 888 -75.07 4.90 16.34
C SER A 888 -74.79 4.46 17.80
N ASN A 889 -75.69 3.70 18.41
CA ASN A 889 -75.46 3.02 19.70
C ASN A 889 -74.63 1.73 19.59
N LEU A 890 -74.31 1.25 18.39
CA LEU A 890 -73.58 0.00 18.14
C LEU A 890 -72.05 0.16 18.19
N LYS A 891 -71.34 -0.96 18.03
CA LYS A 891 -69.86 -1.05 17.91
C LYS A 891 -69.27 -0.17 16.80
N ASP A 892 -70.05 0.11 15.76
CA ASP A 892 -69.66 0.67 14.47
C ASP A 892 -68.80 1.95 14.56
N ASP A 893 -67.86 2.13 13.63
CA ASP A 893 -66.95 3.27 13.57
C ASP A 893 -67.52 4.55 12.94
N TRP A 894 -68.81 4.60 12.62
CA TRP A 894 -69.41 5.70 11.87
C TRP A 894 -69.97 6.82 12.75
N PHE A 895 -69.81 8.05 12.27
CA PHE A 895 -70.39 9.26 12.85
C PHE A 895 -70.48 10.39 11.82
N SER A 896 -71.42 11.32 12.00
CA SER A 896 -71.50 12.56 11.21
C SER A 896 -71.03 13.77 12.02
N LEU A 897 -70.50 14.79 11.34
CA LEU A 897 -70.39 16.13 11.90
C LEU A 897 -71.61 16.93 11.43
N VAL A 898 -72.60 17.14 12.28
CA VAL A 898 -73.82 17.90 11.92
C VAL A 898 -73.50 19.38 11.99
N ILE A 899 -73.27 20.00 10.83
CA ILE A 899 -72.95 21.41 10.64
C ILE A 899 -74.21 22.14 10.17
N GLY A 900 -74.93 21.56 9.20
CA GLY A 900 -76.15 22.16 8.63
C GLY A 900 -75.88 23.55 8.05
N ALA A 901 -74.96 23.63 7.09
CA ALA A 901 -74.59 24.84 6.34
C ALA A 901 -74.98 24.68 4.85
N GLN A 902 -74.41 25.52 3.96
CA GLN A 902 -74.58 25.40 2.50
C GLN A 902 -73.92 24.16 1.87
N GLU A 903 -73.30 23.30 2.67
CA GLU A 903 -72.68 22.03 2.25
C GLU A 903 -73.35 20.84 2.97
N PRO A 904 -73.38 19.63 2.37
CA PRO A 904 -73.83 18.42 3.06
C PRO A 904 -72.91 18.07 4.24
N ASP A 905 -73.43 17.43 5.29
CA ASP A 905 -72.65 17.01 6.46
C ASP A 905 -71.72 15.83 6.10
N PRO A 906 -70.46 15.78 6.59
CA PRO A 906 -69.56 14.67 6.31
C PRO A 906 -69.90 13.47 7.22
N LEU A 907 -70.23 12.34 6.61
CA LEU A 907 -70.38 11.05 7.28
C LEU A 907 -69.05 10.29 7.23
N LEU A 908 -68.45 10.08 8.39
CA LEU A 908 -67.07 9.63 8.59
C LEU A 908 -67.00 8.25 9.25
N ASN A 909 -65.98 7.48 8.91
CA ASN A 909 -65.57 6.29 9.64
C ASN A 909 -64.22 6.53 10.35
N CYS A 910 -64.14 6.23 11.65
CA CYS A 910 -62.90 6.33 12.41
C CYS A 910 -62.78 5.27 13.52
N VAL A 911 -61.76 4.40 13.42
CA VAL A 911 -61.41 3.41 14.45
C VAL A 911 -61.15 4.03 15.82
N PHE A 912 -60.74 5.30 15.85
CA PHE A 912 -60.44 6.06 17.06
C PHE A 912 -61.50 7.15 17.36
N LYS A 913 -62.74 7.03 16.85
CA LYS A 913 -63.84 8.00 17.07
C LYS A 913 -64.00 8.47 18.52
N THR A 914 -63.88 7.57 19.52
CA THR A 914 -64.03 7.89 20.94
C THR A 914 -62.96 8.86 21.42
N GLU A 915 -61.74 8.70 20.90
CA GLU A 915 -60.59 9.56 21.18
C GLU A 915 -60.75 10.90 20.46
N PHE A 916 -61.14 10.90 19.18
CA PHE A 916 -61.53 12.10 18.45
C PHE A 916 -62.64 12.90 19.16
N PHE A 917 -63.71 12.25 19.63
CA PHE A 917 -64.77 12.89 20.43
C PHE A 917 -64.21 13.49 21.72
N THR A 918 -63.21 12.86 22.35
CA THR A 918 -62.60 13.36 23.59
C THR A 918 -61.78 14.62 23.34
N HIS A 919 -60.91 14.61 22.33
CA HIS A 919 -60.14 15.79 21.95
C HIS A 919 -61.04 16.92 21.45
N LEU A 920 -62.11 16.61 20.71
CA LEU A 920 -63.09 17.62 20.27
C LEU A 920 -63.92 18.17 21.42
N THR A 921 -64.33 17.33 22.39
CA THR A 921 -64.99 17.78 23.63
C THR A 921 -64.09 18.75 24.39
N ASN A 922 -62.80 18.45 24.49
CA ASN A 922 -61.83 19.31 25.17
C ASN A 922 -61.58 20.62 24.39
N ALA A 923 -61.51 20.59 23.05
CA ALA A 923 -61.43 21.79 22.22
C ALA A 923 -62.67 22.69 22.34
N LEU A 924 -63.86 22.08 22.42
CA LEU A 924 -65.15 22.74 22.67
C LEU A 924 -65.43 22.99 24.18
N ARG A 925 -64.41 22.90 25.06
CA ARG A 925 -64.51 23.18 26.50
C ARG A 925 -65.67 22.44 27.22
N GLY A 926 -66.00 21.23 26.78
CA GLY A 926 -67.07 20.40 27.32
C GLY A 926 -68.42 20.49 26.58
N GLN A 927 -68.60 21.45 25.68
CA GLN A 927 -69.90 21.79 25.06
C GLN A 927 -70.31 20.89 23.87
N LEU A 928 -69.67 19.72 23.68
CA LEU A 928 -69.97 18.83 22.54
C LEU A 928 -71.32 18.11 22.71
N ASN A 929 -72.31 18.49 21.90
CA ASN A 929 -73.58 17.78 21.79
C ASN A 929 -73.39 16.45 21.01
N LEU A 930 -73.31 15.33 21.74
CA LEU A 930 -73.14 13.99 21.19
C LEU A 930 -74.47 13.20 21.19
N LYS A 931 -75.13 13.18 20.04
CA LYS A 931 -76.30 12.32 19.76
C LYS A 931 -75.85 10.88 19.56
N ILE A 932 -76.47 9.96 20.30
CA ILE A 932 -76.26 8.51 20.21
C ILE A 932 -77.64 7.87 20.16
N SER A 933 -77.93 7.12 19.08
CA SER A 933 -79.24 6.56 18.71
C SER A 933 -79.06 5.29 17.86
N ASP A 934 -80.11 4.54 17.50
CA ASP A 934 -80.01 3.43 16.53
C ASP A 934 -79.61 3.90 15.10
N ASN A 935 -79.76 5.21 14.86
CA ASN A 935 -79.72 5.87 13.57
C ASN A 935 -78.70 7.03 13.59
N ILE A 936 -77.93 7.18 12.51
CA ILE A 936 -77.02 8.32 12.30
C ILE A 936 -77.72 9.36 11.43
N GLU A 937 -77.92 10.56 11.99
CA GLU A 937 -78.50 11.72 11.30
C GLU A 937 -77.41 12.53 10.57
N TYR A 938 -77.64 12.92 9.32
CA TYR A 938 -76.74 13.82 8.58
C TYR A 938 -77.46 14.52 7.42
N ASN A 939 -77.10 15.76 7.09
CA ASN A 939 -77.63 16.46 5.93
C ASN A 939 -76.99 15.94 4.62
N LYS A 940 -77.66 15.02 3.91
CA LYS A 940 -77.16 14.46 2.62
C LYS A 940 -77.14 15.49 1.48
N LYS A 941 -77.96 16.53 1.59
CA LYS A 941 -77.85 17.79 0.85
C LYS A 941 -78.08 18.94 1.86
N PRO A 942 -77.63 20.17 1.58
CA PRO A 942 -77.94 21.33 2.42
C PRO A 942 -79.44 21.40 2.74
N GLY A 943 -79.78 21.51 4.03
CA GLY A 943 -81.17 21.53 4.52
C GLY A 943 -81.96 20.21 4.41
N LYS A 944 -81.47 19.16 3.71
CA LYS A 944 -82.15 17.86 3.60
C LYS A 944 -81.47 16.82 4.47
N LEU A 945 -81.99 16.71 5.70
CA LEU A 945 -81.62 15.69 6.67
C LEU A 945 -81.96 14.29 6.13
N ALA A 946 -81.02 13.36 6.32
CA ALA A 946 -81.11 11.96 5.95
C ALA A 946 -80.61 11.10 7.11
N VAL A 947 -81.01 9.83 7.09
CA VAL A 947 -80.69 8.85 8.14
C VAL A 947 -79.94 7.67 7.54
N VAL A 948 -78.93 7.19 8.26
CA VAL A 948 -78.29 5.89 8.02
C VAL A 948 -78.54 4.99 9.22
N LYS A 949 -79.16 3.84 9.01
CA LYS A 949 -79.45 2.88 10.09
C LYS A 949 -78.23 2.03 10.39
N ALA A 950 -77.91 1.80 11.66
CA ALA A 950 -76.93 0.79 12.05
C ALA A 950 -77.63 -0.53 12.43
N VAL A 951 -77.06 -1.65 12.00
CA VAL A 951 -77.62 -3.00 12.23
C VAL A 951 -76.52 -3.96 12.68
N LYS A 952 -76.83 -4.77 13.69
CA LYS A 952 -75.98 -5.88 14.13
C LYS A 952 -76.05 -7.02 13.13
N ASP A 953 -74.92 -7.37 12.54
CA ASP A 953 -74.81 -8.43 11.54
C ASP A 953 -73.71 -9.43 11.97
N PRO A 954 -74.07 -10.65 12.42
CA PRO A 954 -73.09 -11.66 12.84
C PRO A 954 -72.17 -12.15 11.71
N ASN A 955 -72.59 -12.00 10.44
CA ASN A 955 -71.84 -12.47 9.28
C ASN A 955 -70.81 -11.44 8.79
N VAL A 956 -70.89 -10.19 9.27
CA VAL A 956 -69.89 -9.16 8.98
C VAL A 956 -68.67 -9.35 9.89
N GLY A 957 -67.49 -9.33 9.26
CA GLY A 957 -66.21 -9.50 9.92
C GLY A 957 -65.77 -8.32 10.80
N ARG A 958 -64.45 -8.15 10.96
CA ARG A 958 -63.90 -7.13 11.87
C ARG A 958 -64.17 -5.69 11.43
N VAL A 959 -64.37 -5.45 10.13
CA VAL A 959 -64.61 -4.14 9.50
C VAL A 959 -66.11 -3.95 9.24
N ASP A 960 -66.63 -2.76 9.50
CA ASP A 960 -68.06 -2.45 9.33
C ASP A 960 -68.36 -2.13 7.86
N THR A 961 -69.49 -2.60 7.32
CA THR A 961 -69.82 -2.51 5.88
C THR A 961 -71.00 -1.57 5.64
N TYR A 962 -70.88 -0.62 4.72
CA TYR A 962 -71.97 0.26 4.29
C TYR A 962 -72.63 -0.26 3.00
N LYS A 963 -73.96 -0.45 3.02
CA LYS A 963 -74.77 -0.84 1.85
C LYS A 963 -76.15 -0.21 1.95
N SER A 964 -76.63 0.44 0.89
CA SER A 964 -78.02 0.95 0.76
C SER A 964 -78.57 1.66 2.01
N HIS A 965 -77.89 2.72 2.48
CA HIS A 965 -78.25 3.49 3.70
C HIS A 965 -78.27 2.69 5.02
N THR A 966 -77.66 1.50 5.03
CA THR A 966 -77.49 0.67 6.22
C THR A 966 -76.01 0.40 6.48
N ILE A 967 -75.59 0.50 7.75
CA ILE A 967 -74.28 0.10 8.26
C ILE A 967 -74.44 -1.24 8.95
N HIS A 968 -73.79 -2.27 8.42
CA HIS A 968 -73.71 -3.58 9.04
C HIS A 968 -72.44 -3.65 9.91
N THR A 969 -72.59 -3.99 11.19
CA THR A 969 -71.46 -4.12 12.12
C THR A 969 -71.58 -5.40 12.95
N SER A 970 -70.44 -6.05 13.23
CA SER A 970 -70.41 -7.18 14.16
C SER A 970 -70.86 -6.75 15.58
N PRO A 971 -71.36 -7.67 16.42
CA PRO A 971 -71.66 -7.38 17.83
C PRO A 971 -70.48 -6.73 18.58
N GLY A 972 -70.79 -5.79 19.48
CA GLY A 972 -69.83 -5.15 20.39
C GLY A 972 -69.82 -5.75 21.80
N GLU A 973 -68.89 -5.29 22.63
CA GLU A 973 -68.96 -5.44 24.08
C GLU A 973 -70.04 -4.46 24.62
N PRO A 974 -70.72 -4.76 25.75
CA PRO A 974 -71.77 -3.89 26.30
C PRO A 974 -71.34 -2.42 26.49
N PRO A 975 -72.24 -1.43 26.34
CA PRO A 975 -71.90 0.00 26.50
C PRO A 975 -71.25 0.38 27.84
N SER A 976 -71.55 -0.39 28.90
CA SER A 976 -70.99 -0.27 30.25
C SER A 976 -69.59 -0.87 30.43
N SER A 977 -69.01 -1.53 29.42
CA SER A 977 -67.69 -2.18 29.54
C SER A 977 -66.54 -1.19 29.74
N VAL A 978 -65.87 -1.32 30.89
CA VAL A 978 -64.72 -0.50 31.30
C VAL A 978 -63.38 -1.09 30.83
N SER A 979 -62.34 -0.25 30.77
CA SER A 979 -60.97 -0.71 30.51
C SER A 979 -60.45 -1.60 31.65
N LYS A 980 -60.04 -2.83 31.33
CA LYS A 980 -59.36 -3.71 32.31
C LYS A 980 -58.02 -3.09 32.74
N PRO A 981 -57.51 -3.31 33.97
CA PRO A 981 -56.21 -2.78 34.38
C PRO A 981 -55.06 -3.22 33.45
N THR A 982 -54.02 -2.37 33.32
CA THR A 982 -52.80 -2.80 32.61
C THR A 982 -52.16 -3.97 33.36
N PRO A 983 -51.87 -5.12 32.72
CA PRO A 983 -51.22 -6.23 33.40
C PRO A 983 -49.89 -5.79 34.04
N ARG A 984 -49.73 -6.07 35.34
CA ARG A 984 -48.41 -5.95 35.98
C ARG A 984 -47.49 -6.96 35.30
N GLY A 985 -46.41 -6.50 34.67
CA GLY A 985 -45.41 -7.38 34.08
C GLY A 985 -44.89 -8.35 35.15
N LYS A 986 -44.76 -9.64 34.81
CA LYS A 986 -44.24 -10.66 35.74
C LYS A 986 -42.95 -10.15 36.38
N GLN A 987 -42.89 -10.17 37.72
CA GLN A 987 -41.63 -10.04 38.42
C GLN A 987 -40.76 -11.25 38.06
N VAL A 988 -39.90 -11.06 37.07
CA VAL A 988 -38.79 -11.98 36.83
C VAL A 988 -37.85 -11.80 38.01
N ALA A 989 -37.86 -12.78 38.93
CA ALA A 989 -36.96 -12.78 40.08
C ALA A 989 -35.53 -12.53 39.60
N ALA A 990 -34.84 -11.59 40.25
CA ALA A 990 -33.48 -11.23 39.88
C ALA A 990 -32.59 -12.47 40.01
N ARG A 991 -32.14 -13.03 38.88
CA ARG A 991 -31.17 -14.13 38.88
C ARG A 991 -29.91 -13.63 39.59
N PRO A 992 -29.50 -14.23 40.73
CA PRO A 992 -28.34 -13.74 41.47
C PRO A 992 -27.09 -13.87 40.59
N VAL A 993 -26.30 -12.81 40.52
CA VAL A 993 -25.15 -12.68 39.62
C VAL A 993 -23.91 -13.38 40.22
N THR A 994 -24.09 -14.64 40.64
CA THR A 994 -23.10 -15.39 41.43
C THR A 994 -22.81 -16.80 40.89
N LYS A 995 -23.42 -17.22 39.77
CA LYS A 995 -23.12 -18.51 39.10
C LYS A 995 -22.91 -18.38 37.58
N GLY A 996 -21.91 -17.59 37.19
CA GLY A 996 -21.18 -17.85 35.95
C GLY A 996 -20.29 -19.08 36.11
N LYS A 997 -20.14 -19.93 35.07
CA LYS A 997 -19.38 -21.20 35.12
C LYS A 997 -17.84 -21.01 35.15
N LEU A 998 -17.32 -19.94 35.76
CA LEU A 998 -15.89 -19.61 35.76
C LEU A 998 -15.23 -19.51 37.14
N LEU A 999 -15.96 -19.81 38.22
CA LEU A 999 -15.41 -19.95 39.57
C LEU A 999 -15.66 -21.37 40.08
N ARG A 1000 -14.68 -22.25 39.87
CA ARG A 1000 -14.48 -23.42 40.74
C ARG A 1000 -13.56 -22.97 41.87
N PRO A 1001 -13.95 -23.10 43.15
CA PRO A 1001 -12.99 -23.05 44.26
C PRO A 1001 -12.03 -24.24 44.09
N GLY A 1002 -10.80 -23.94 43.66
CA GLY A 1002 -9.77 -24.93 43.34
C GLY A 1002 -8.58 -24.82 44.27
N GLY A 1003 -8.82 -25.00 45.58
CA GLY A 1003 -7.78 -25.10 46.61
C GLY A 1003 -7.98 -26.37 47.45
N PRO A 1004 -6.91 -27.08 47.84
CA PRO A 1004 -7.03 -28.30 48.63
C PRO A 1004 -7.52 -27.99 50.06
N GLY A 1005 -8.62 -28.62 50.49
CA GLY A 1005 -9.08 -28.60 51.89
C GLY A 1005 -10.52 -28.10 52.16
N GLY A 1006 -11.21 -27.49 51.19
CA GLY A 1006 -12.53 -26.87 51.41
C GLY A 1006 -13.75 -27.75 51.08
N GLY A 1007 -14.29 -28.49 52.05
CA GLY A 1007 -15.52 -29.30 51.89
C GLY A 1007 -16.83 -28.54 52.23
N PRO A 1008 -17.87 -28.56 51.38
CA PRO A 1008 -19.18 -27.97 51.71
C PRO A 1008 -20.04 -28.88 52.62
N SER A 1009 -20.68 -28.30 53.63
CA SER A 1009 -21.53 -29.02 54.60
C SER A 1009 -22.94 -29.38 54.08
N LYS A 1010 -23.53 -30.44 54.65
CA LYS A 1010 -24.94 -30.83 54.44
C LYS A 1010 -25.87 -30.01 55.32
N LEU A 1011 -27.04 -29.60 54.80
CA LEU A 1011 -28.30 -29.26 55.49
C LEU A 1011 -29.31 -28.76 54.42
N ALA A 1012 -30.61 -29.08 54.43
CA ALA A 1012 -31.31 -30.31 54.79
C ALA A 1012 -32.60 -30.39 53.93
N SER A 1013 -33.08 -31.59 53.63
CA SER A 1013 -34.33 -31.80 52.87
C SER A 1013 -35.57 -31.69 53.77
N ARG A 1014 -36.65 -31.08 53.25
CA ARG A 1014 -37.97 -31.07 53.88
C ARG A 1014 -39.01 -31.70 52.92
N PRO A 1015 -39.95 -32.55 53.38
CA PRO A 1015 -40.71 -33.43 52.47
C PRO A 1015 -41.86 -32.74 51.73
N ALA A 1016 -42.31 -33.37 50.64
CA ALA A 1016 -43.55 -33.03 49.95
C ALA A 1016 -44.72 -33.90 50.46
N PRO A 1017 -45.94 -33.37 50.63
CA PRO A 1017 -47.12 -34.15 50.99
C PRO A 1017 -47.65 -34.97 49.80
N ALA A 1018 -48.27 -36.11 50.10
CA ALA A 1018 -48.77 -37.07 49.11
C ALA A 1018 -50.07 -36.61 48.41
N ARG A 1019 -50.41 -37.29 47.30
CA ARG A 1019 -51.70 -37.15 46.60
C ARG A 1019 -52.54 -38.41 46.78
N GLN A 1020 -53.84 -38.25 46.99
CA GLN A 1020 -54.83 -39.33 46.94
C GLN A 1020 -55.23 -39.67 45.48
N PRO A 1021 -55.70 -40.89 45.19
CA PRO A 1021 -56.06 -41.35 43.85
C PRO A 1021 -57.56 -41.18 43.52
N MET A 1022 -57.89 -41.20 42.22
CA MET A 1022 -59.24 -41.45 41.67
C MET A 1022 -59.13 -42.09 40.26
N PRO A 1023 -60.19 -42.75 39.73
CA PRO A 1023 -60.01 -44.06 39.04
C PRO A 1023 -59.94 -44.07 37.50
N GLN A 1024 -59.78 -45.29 36.96
CA GLN A 1024 -59.82 -45.65 35.53
C GLN A 1024 -61.23 -45.55 34.90
N PRO A 1025 -61.33 -45.58 33.56
CA PRO A 1025 -61.96 -46.77 32.94
C PRO A 1025 -61.34 -47.23 31.59
N THR A 1026 -61.70 -48.47 31.20
CA THR A 1026 -61.43 -49.19 29.93
C THR A 1026 -62.53 -50.28 29.75
N PRO A 1027 -62.72 -51.02 28.63
CA PRO A 1027 -62.12 -50.95 27.27
C PRO A 1027 -63.11 -51.01 26.07
N GLN A 1028 -62.64 -50.62 24.86
CA GLN A 1028 -62.82 -51.21 23.48
C GLN A 1028 -64.22 -51.69 22.94
N ALA A 1029 -64.50 -51.92 21.63
CA ALA A 1029 -63.64 -52.26 20.48
C ALA A 1029 -64.23 -51.98 19.05
N ALA A 1030 -63.34 -51.65 18.08
CA ALA A 1030 -63.10 -52.28 16.74
C ALA A 1030 -64.22 -52.43 15.64
N PRO A 1031 -63.91 -52.84 14.37
CA PRO A 1031 -62.96 -52.22 13.39
C PRO A 1031 -63.32 -52.27 11.85
N ALA A 1032 -62.59 -51.49 11.02
CA ALA A 1032 -62.16 -51.78 9.61
C ALA A 1032 -63.24 -51.84 8.46
N PRO A 1033 -62.87 -51.88 7.13
CA PRO A 1033 -61.55 -51.90 6.45
C PRO A 1033 -61.30 -50.78 5.38
N ARG A 1034 -60.34 -50.99 4.44
CA ARG A 1034 -59.83 -50.05 3.38
C ARG A 1034 -60.12 -50.56 1.94
N PRO A 1035 -59.81 -49.80 0.85
CA PRO A 1035 -58.48 -49.88 0.18
C PRO A 1035 -57.93 -48.54 -0.43
N ALA A 1036 -56.89 -48.62 -1.28
CA ALA A 1036 -56.16 -47.53 -1.98
C ALA A 1036 -56.40 -47.61 -3.54
N PRO A 1037 -55.68 -46.96 -4.52
CA PRO A 1037 -54.42 -46.16 -4.52
C PRO A 1037 -54.44 -44.87 -5.44
N ALA A 1038 -53.33 -44.55 -6.13
CA ALA A 1038 -53.12 -43.47 -7.14
C ALA A 1038 -52.46 -44.07 -8.43
N PRO A 1039 -51.87 -43.36 -9.45
CA PRO A 1039 -51.77 -41.92 -9.81
C PRO A 1039 -51.87 -41.51 -11.34
N ARG A 1040 -51.86 -40.19 -11.68
CA ARG A 1040 -51.57 -39.55 -13.03
C ARG A 1040 -52.58 -39.86 -14.18
N PRO A 1041 -52.54 -39.27 -15.42
CA PRO A 1041 -51.60 -38.30 -16.07
C PRO A 1041 -52.24 -37.04 -16.73
N VAL A 1042 -51.59 -36.46 -17.76
CA VAL A 1042 -51.90 -35.23 -18.57
C VAL A 1042 -52.72 -35.55 -19.85
N PRO A 1043 -53.37 -34.59 -20.60
CA PRO A 1043 -52.69 -33.55 -21.43
C PRO A 1043 -53.41 -32.19 -21.65
N GLN A 1044 -52.85 -31.39 -22.57
CA GLN A 1044 -53.27 -30.08 -23.15
C GLN A 1044 -54.43 -30.22 -24.19
N PRO A 1045 -55.05 -29.16 -24.83
CA PRO A 1045 -54.35 -28.10 -25.61
C PRO A 1045 -55.02 -26.70 -25.92
N VAL A 1046 -54.22 -25.85 -26.60
CA VAL A 1046 -54.46 -24.69 -27.55
C VAL A 1046 -55.32 -23.43 -27.27
N ALA A 1047 -54.75 -22.31 -27.79
CA ALA A 1047 -55.31 -21.07 -28.39
C ALA A 1047 -56.33 -20.20 -27.59
N ALA A 1048 -56.17 -18.88 -27.36
CA ALA A 1048 -55.50 -17.73 -28.00
C ALA A 1048 -56.33 -16.96 -29.07
N VAL A 1049 -56.26 -15.60 -29.03
CA VAL A 1049 -55.87 -14.69 -30.15
C VAL A 1049 -56.02 -13.20 -29.76
N ALA A 1050 -54.87 -12.50 -29.78
CA ALA A 1050 -54.60 -11.10 -30.17
C ALA A 1050 -55.26 -9.83 -29.55
N ALA A 1051 -54.40 -8.79 -29.56
CA ALA A 1051 -54.64 -7.37 -29.87
C ALA A 1051 -55.25 -6.40 -28.83
N SER A 1052 -54.88 -5.11 -28.80
CA SER A 1052 -53.62 -4.42 -29.22
C SER A 1052 -53.67 -2.91 -28.85
N HIS A 1053 -52.50 -2.28 -28.66
CA HIS A 1053 -52.26 -0.82 -28.80
C HIS A 1053 -52.92 0.16 -27.79
N ALA A 1054 -52.45 1.40 -27.60
CA ALA A 1054 -51.10 2.00 -27.70
C ALA A 1054 -51.09 3.47 -27.19
N ARG A 1055 -49.89 4.02 -26.90
CA ARG A 1055 -49.51 5.48 -26.87
C ARG A 1055 -50.22 6.36 -25.81
N THR A 1056 -49.60 7.28 -25.05
CA THR A 1056 -48.63 8.38 -25.31
C THR A 1056 -49.18 9.52 -26.22
N PRO A 1057 -48.69 10.78 -26.10
CA PRO A 1057 -48.58 11.62 -24.89
C PRO A 1057 -48.99 13.10 -25.20
N SER A 1058 -48.38 14.08 -24.49
CA SER A 1058 -47.86 15.38 -25.03
C SER A 1058 -48.51 16.73 -24.62
N SER A 1059 -47.65 17.77 -24.63
CA SER A 1059 -47.89 19.22 -24.51
C SER A 1059 -48.46 19.76 -23.18
N GLY A 1060 -48.11 20.98 -22.73
CA GLY A 1060 -47.10 21.94 -23.24
C GLY A 1060 -47.27 23.35 -22.63
N SER A 1061 -46.20 24.17 -22.59
CA SER A 1061 -46.19 25.57 -22.09
C SER A 1061 -46.57 25.76 -20.60
N MET A 1062 -45.67 25.84 -19.62
CA MET A 1062 -44.57 26.82 -19.39
C MET A 1062 -44.96 28.30 -19.46
N ARG A 1063 -44.62 29.05 -18.39
CA ARG A 1063 -44.27 30.48 -18.45
C ARG A 1063 -43.04 30.74 -17.58
N ALA A 1064 -42.29 31.80 -17.90
CA ALA A 1064 -40.92 32.08 -17.47
C ALA A 1064 -40.74 32.47 -15.96
N PRO A 1065 -39.51 32.43 -15.42
CA PRO A 1065 -39.24 32.43 -13.97
C PRO A 1065 -38.70 33.77 -13.38
N PRO A 1066 -38.68 33.90 -12.04
CA PRO A 1066 -37.82 34.83 -11.28
C PRO A 1066 -36.42 34.22 -10.96
N PRO A 1067 -35.45 34.98 -10.40
CA PRO A 1067 -34.01 34.62 -10.45
C PRO A 1067 -33.55 33.54 -9.45
N PRO A 1068 -32.37 32.92 -9.68
CA PRO A 1068 -31.93 31.73 -8.94
C PRO A 1068 -31.26 32.04 -7.58
N PRO A 1069 -31.48 31.20 -6.55
CA PRO A 1069 -30.60 31.09 -5.38
C PRO A 1069 -29.24 30.47 -5.75
N PRO A 1070 -28.20 30.55 -4.88
CA PRO A 1070 -26.84 30.12 -5.20
C PRO A 1070 -26.72 28.64 -5.58
N ALA A 1071 -25.77 28.34 -6.46
CA ALA A 1071 -25.59 27.02 -7.05
C ALA A 1071 -25.27 25.93 -6.02
N SER A 1072 -25.99 24.81 -6.11
CA SER A 1072 -25.58 23.54 -5.49
C SER A 1072 -24.25 23.06 -6.07
N PRO A 1073 -23.40 22.35 -5.29
CA PRO A 1073 -22.19 21.73 -5.82
C PRO A 1073 -22.52 20.79 -7.00
N PRO A 1074 -21.64 20.69 -8.01
CA PRO A 1074 -21.93 19.90 -9.20
C PRO A 1074 -22.12 18.42 -8.85
N ALA A 1075 -23.19 17.82 -9.39
CA ALA A 1075 -23.40 16.38 -9.30
C ALA A 1075 -22.20 15.63 -9.90
N PRO A 1076 -21.79 14.47 -9.35
CA PRO A 1076 -20.67 13.70 -9.88
C PRO A 1076 -20.93 13.33 -11.34
N LYS A 1077 -19.98 13.66 -12.21
CA LYS A 1077 -20.06 13.31 -13.63
C LYS A 1077 -20.06 11.79 -13.77
N LYS A 1078 -21.16 11.23 -14.29
CA LYS A 1078 -21.25 9.81 -14.62
C LYS A 1078 -20.19 9.44 -15.66
N ALA A 1079 -19.60 8.25 -15.54
CA ALA A 1079 -18.60 7.77 -16.49
C ALA A 1079 -19.18 7.60 -17.90
N THR A 1080 -18.35 7.88 -18.91
CA THR A 1080 -18.71 7.78 -20.32
C THR A 1080 -17.62 7.02 -21.07
N ALA A 1081 -18.02 6.13 -21.96
CA ALA A 1081 -17.12 5.46 -22.88
C ALA A 1081 -17.36 5.93 -24.30
N LYS A 1082 -16.29 6.01 -25.09
CA LYS A 1082 -16.34 6.14 -26.54
C LYS A 1082 -16.45 4.74 -27.15
N VAL A 1083 -17.30 4.58 -28.15
CA VAL A 1083 -17.44 3.35 -28.91
C VAL A 1083 -16.29 3.23 -29.91
N LEU A 1084 -15.59 2.10 -29.89
CA LEU A 1084 -14.46 1.82 -30.79
C LEU A 1084 -14.92 1.19 -32.11
N TYR A 1085 -15.88 0.28 -32.07
CA TYR A 1085 -16.36 -0.48 -33.23
C TYR A 1085 -17.89 -0.55 -33.24
N ASP A 1086 -18.47 -0.69 -34.43
CA ASP A 1086 -19.91 -0.92 -34.57
C ASP A 1086 -20.29 -2.26 -33.93
N PHE A 1087 -21.36 -2.26 -33.13
CA PHE A 1087 -21.98 -3.47 -32.59
C PHE A 1087 -23.50 -3.31 -32.68
N THR A 1088 -24.14 -4.26 -33.37
CA THR A 1088 -25.59 -4.31 -33.58
C THR A 1088 -26.11 -5.68 -33.22
N SER A 1089 -27.19 -5.77 -32.45
CA SER A 1089 -27.72 -7.04 -31.95
C SER A 1089 -29.21 -7.22 -32.25
N ALA A 1090 -29.60 -8.47 -32.50
CA ALA A 1090 -31.00 -8.86 -32.63
C ALA A 1090 -31.72 -9.04 -31.28
N GLN A 1091 -31.01 -8.91 -30.14
CA GLN A 1091 -31.58 -9.11 -28.81
C GLN A 1091 -32.01 -7.78 -28.17
N ALA A 1092 -33.29 -7.68 -27.80
CA ALA A 1092 -33.92 -6.45 -27.29
C ALA A 1092 -33.43 -5.94 -25.92
N ASN A 1093 -32.42 -6.59 -25.34
CA ASN A 1093 -31.72 -6.21 -24.10
C ASN A 1093 -30.27 -5.73 -24.35
N GLU A 1094 -29.78 -5.80 -25.59
CA GLU A 1094 -28.46 -5.31 -26.00
C GLU A 1094 -28.61 -3.95 -26.67
N LEU A 1095 -27.57 -3.10 -26.59
CA LEU A 1095 -27.61 -1.74 -27.13
C LEU A 1095 -26.82 -1.66 -28.44
N ASP A 1096 -27.52 -1.38 -29.53
CA ASP A 1096 -26.90 -0.98 -30.80
C ASP A 1096 -26.08 0.30 -30.62
N ILE A 1097 -24.81 0.25 -31.06
CA ILE A 1097 -23.81 1.30 -30.91
C ILE A 1097 -22.95 1.41 -32.17
N ARG A 1098 -22.52 2.63 -32.52
CA ARG A 1098 -21.64 2.88 -33.69
C ARG A 1098 -20.30 3.47 -33.29
N SER A 1099 -19.25 3.12 -34.02
CA SER A 1099 -17.89 3.62 -33.84
C SER A 1099 -17.87 5.15 -33.82
N GLY A 1100 -17.24 5.72 -32.78
CA GLY A 1100 -17.20 7.15 -32.53
C GLY A 1100 -18.34 7.74 -31.70
N GLU A 1101 -19.44 7.00 -31.44
CA GLU A 1101 -20.46 7.44 -30.48
C GLU A 1101 -19.89 7.47 -29.05
N ILE A 1102 -20.51 8.27 -28.18
CA ILE A 1102 -20.17 8.33 -26.74
C ILE A 1102 -21.39 7.82 -25.96
N VAL A 1103 -21.21 6.73 -25.22
CA VAL A 1103 -22.24 6.12 -24.35
C VAL A 1103 -21.98 6.41 -22.87
N GLN A 1104 -23.04 6.55 -22.09
CA GLN A 1104 -22.98 6.69 -20.65
C GLN A 1104 -23.00 5.32 -19.99
N ILE A 1105 -21.98 5.02 -19.18
CA ILE A 1105 -21.88 3.76 -18.44
C ILE A 1105 -22.83 3.85 -17.23
N MET A 1106 -23.75 2.89 -17.10
CA MET A 1106 -24.68 2.80 -15.98
C MET A 1106 -24.31 1.70 -14.99
N SER A 1107 -23.77 0.58 -15.47
CA SER A 1107 -23.20 -0.51 -14.66
C SER A 1107 -22.11 -1.23 -15.43
N LYS A 1108 -21.17 -1.85 -14.72
CA LYS A 1108 -20.13 -2.74 -15.28
C LYS A 1108 -20.23 -4.10 -14.58
N GLU A 1109 -20.38 -5.18 -15.34
CA GLU A 1109 -20.32 -6.53 -14.79
C GLU A 1109 -18.97 -7.19 -15.11
N ALA A 1110 -18.46 -8.01 -14.18
CA ALA A 1110 -17.18 -8.71 -14.30
C ALA A 1110 -17.19 -9.90 -15.30
N ASN A 1111 -18.19 -9.95 -16.18
CA ASN A 1111 -18.37 -10.91 -17.27
C ASN A 1111 -18.02 -10.32 -18.65
N GLY A 1112 -17.52 -9.08 -18.71
CA GLY A 1112 -17.16 -8.38 -19.94
C GLY A 1112 -18.32 -7.68 -20.64
N TRP A 1113 -19.44 -7.46 -19.96
CA TRP A 1113 -20.59 -6.69 -20.46
C TRP A 1113 -20.88 -5.48 -19.57
N TRP A 1114 -21.05 -4.31 -20.18
CA TRP A 1114 -21.37 -3.06 -19.50
C TRP A 1114 -22.78 -2.61 -19.90
N LEU A 1115 -23.60 -2.25 -18.91
CA LEU A 1115 -24.93 -1.69 -19.15
C LEU A 1115 -24.75 -0.22 -19.52
N CYS A 1116 -24.98 0.09 -20.80
CA CYS A 1116 -24.74 1.39 -21.37
C CYS A 1116 -26.06 2.09 -21.72
N MET A 1117 -26.00 3.41 -21.82
CA MET A 1117 -27.08 4.26 -22.33
C MET A 1117 -26.52 5.19 -23.39
N ASN A 1118 -27.05 5.14 -24.61
CA ASN A 1118 -26.73 6.15 -25.63
C ASN A 1118 -27.43 7.47 -25.21
N PRO A 1119 -26.69 8.56 -24.91
CA PRO A 1119 -27.26 9.79 -24.38
C PRO A 1119 -28.09 10.57 -25.41
N THR A 1120 -27.91 10.30 -26.70
CA THR A 1120 -28.64 10.92 -27.80
C THR A 1120 -30.02 10.29 -28.00
N THR A 1121 -30.09 8.96 -27.93
CA THR A 1121 -31.36 8.21 -28.13
C THR A 1121 -32.07 7.86 -26.83
N SER A 1122 -31.39 7.97 -25.68
CA SER A 1122 -31.82 7.46 -24.37
C SER A 1122 -32.10 5.94 -24.33
N ALA A 1123 -31.72 5.19 -25.36
CA ALA A 1123 -31.79 3.74 -25.37
C ALA A 1123 -30.79 3.15 -24.38
N GLN A 1124 -31.20 2.10 -23.66
CA GLN A 1124 -30.43 1.41 -22.63
C GLN A 1124 -30.33 -0.07 -22.96
N GLY A 1125 -29.14 -0.65 -22.82
CA GLY A 1125 -28.91 -2.07 -23.08
C GLY A 1125 -27.46 -2.47 -22.83
N TRP A 1126 -27.21 -3.76 -22.89
CA TRP A 1126 -25.89 -4.33 -22.67
C TRP A 1126 -25.00 -4.19 -23.91
N THR A 1127 -23.74 -3.85 -23.69
CA THR A 1127 -22.71 -3.68 -24.72
C THR A 1127 -21.43 -4.40 -24.27
N PRO A 1128 -20.69 -5.10 -25.14
CA PRO A 1128 -19.43 -5.74 -24.76
C PRO A 1128 -18.35 -4.72 -24.39
N GLU A 1129 -17.62 -4.99 -23.30
CA GLU A 1129 -16.51 -4.15 -22.81
C GLU A 1129 -15.43 -3.92 -23.87
N ALA A 1130 -15.12 -4.94 -24.67
CA ALA A 1130 -14.10 -4.88 -25.72
C ALA A 1130 -14.42 -3.89 -26.87
N TYR A 1131 -15.62 -3.32 -26.91
CA TYR A 1131 -16.06 -2.36 -27.93
C TYR A 1131 -16.05 -0.91 -27.39
N LEU A 1132 -15.61 -0.69 -26.15
CA LEU A 1132 -15.76 0.55 -25.40
C LEU A 1132 -14.43 1.05 -24.79
N GLU A 1133 -14.11 2.32 -25.00
CA GLU A 1133 -12.95 3.03 -24.41
C GLU A 1133 -13.44 4.03 -23.35
N GLU A 1134 -13.18 3.78 -22.06
CA GLU A 1134 -13.60 4.66 -20.97
C GLU A 1134 -12.82 5.98 -20.94
N GLN A 1135 -13.53 7.11 -21.02
CA GLN A 1135 -12.91 8.43 -21.02
C GLN A 1135 -12.79 9.02 -19.61
N VAL A 1136 -11.57 9.05 -19.09
CA VAL A 1136 -11.22 9.71 -17.82
C VAL A 1136 -11.12 11.22 -18.03
N ALA A 1137 -11.90 12.00 -17.27
CA ALA A 1137 -11.93 13.46 -17.39
C ALA A 1137 -10.68 14.13 -16.76
N PRO A 1138 -10.04 15.11 -17.43
CA PRO A 1138 -8.86 15.80 -16.90
C PRO A 1138 -9.19 16.75 -15.74
N THR A 1139 -8.20 16.95 -14.86
CA THR A 1139 -8.29 17.84 -13.69
C THR A 1139 -8.07 19.32 -14.06
N PRO A 1140 -8.83 20.26 -13.46
CA PRO A 1140 -8.67 21.69 -13.73
C PRO A 1140 -7.49 22.31 -12.94
N LYS A 1141 -6.84 23.33 -13.52
CA LYS A 1141 -5.82 24.15 -12.83
C LYS A 1141 -6.48 25.06 -11.78
N PRO A 1142 -5.78 25.40 -10.68
CA PRO A 1142 -6.29 26.31 -9.65
C PRO A 1142 -6.31 27.77 -10.12
N THR A 1143 -7.22 28.57 -9.56
CA THR A 1143 -7.34 30.02 -9.75
C THR A 1143 -6.76 30.80 -8.55
N PRO A 1144 -6.28 32.05 -8.76
CA PRO A 1144 -5.66 32.85 -7.70
C PRO A 1144 -6.68 33.44 -6.69
N PRO A 1145 -6.25 33.81 -5.47
CA PRO A 1145 -7.13 34.32 -4.42
C PRO A 1145 -7.54 35.80 -4.61
N PRO A 1146 -8.66 36.26 -4.00
CA PRO A 1146 -9.10 37.66 -4.07
C PRO A 1146 -8.41 38.57 -3.02
N PRO A 1147 -8.41 39.90 -3.22
CA PRO A 1147 -7.84 40.87 -2.28
C PRO A 1147 -8.71 41.09 -1.01
N PRO A 1148 -8.13 41.62 0.08
CA PRO A 1148 -8.81 41.79 1.37
C PRO A 1148 -9.76 42.99 1.42
N PRO A 1149 -10.89 42.92 2.17
CA PRO A 1149 -11.82 44.03 2.35
C PRO A 1149 -11.39 45.03 3.44
N VAL A 1150 -11.78 46.30 3.27
CA VAL A 1150 -11.49 47.41 4.19
C VAL A 1150 -12.63 47.57 5.22
N ALA A 1151 -12.30 47.91 6.47
CA ALA A 1151 -13.26 48.03 7.57
C ALA A 1151 -13.77 49.47 7.80
N ARG A 1152 -15.01 49.63 8.28
CA ARG A 1152 -15.42 50.80 9.11
C ARG A 1152 -16.75 50.62 9.87
N ALA A 1153 -16.72 51.10 11.12
CA ALA A 1153 -17.77 51.76 11.93
C ALA A 1153 -19.15 51.10 12.19
N SER A 1154 -19.57 51.18 13.45
CA SER A 1154 -20.87 50.75 13.98
C SER A 1154 -21.84 51.94 14.19
N PRO A 1155 -23.16 51.71 14.22
CA PRO A 1155 -24.14 52.57 14.87
C PRO A 1155 -24.76 51.95 16.13
N VAL A 1156 -25.35 52.79 16.98
CA VAL A 1156 -26.07 52.43 18.23
C VAL A 1156 -27.62 52.65 18.05
N PRO A 1157 -28.51 52.31 19.00
CA PRO A 1157 -29.83 51.74 18.67
C PRO A 1157 -31.02 52.70 18.80
N THR A 1158 -32.21 52.24 18.37
CA THR A 1158 -33.53 52.71 18.87
C THR A 1158 -34.60 51.63 18.73
N THR A 1159 -35.78 51.84 19.31
CA THR A 1159 -36.79 50.81 19.59
C THR A 1159 -38.22 51.21 19.14
N ASN A 1160 -39.13 50.22 19.19
CA ASN A 1160 -40.61 50.35 19.13
C ASN A 1160 -41.25 50.66 17.75
N GLY A 1161 -42.56 50.37 17.64
CA GLY A 1161 -43.42 50.78 16.51
C GLY A 1161 -44.25 49.63 15.91
N ALA A 1162 -45.57 49.66 16.08
CA ALA A 1162 -46.46 48.55 15.70
C ALA A 1162 -47.35 48.82 14.46
N ALA A 1163 -47.75 47.73 13.80
CA ALA A 1163 -49.05 47.47 13.16
C ALA A 1163 -49.52 48.23 11.88
N THR A 1164 -49.95 47.44 10.87
CA THR A 1164 -51.06 47.68 9.90
C THR A 1164 -50.99 48.83 8.88
N ALA A 1165 -51.71 48.85 7.74
CA ALA A 1165 -52.18 47.78 6.83
C ALA A 1165 -52.72 48.35 5.48
N ALA A 1166 -52.52 47.60 4.37
CA ALA A 1166 -53.38 47.47 3.17
C ALA A 1166 -53.67 48.63 2.14
N ALA A 1167 -53.28 48.36 0.87
CA ALA A 1167 -54.11 48.38 -0.38
C ALA A 1167 -54.25 49.63 -1.31
N ALA A 1168 -53.85 49.50 -2.61
CA ALA A 1168 -54.74 49.36 -3.80
C ALA A 1168 -54.35 50.07 -5.17
N LYS A 1169 -54.33 49.27 -6.26
CA LYS A 1169 -54.78 49.52 -7.68
C LYS A 1169 -54.00 50.38 -8.76
N ALA A 1170 -53.47 49.66 -9.77
CA ALA A 1170 -53.84 49.65 -11.24
C ALA A 1170 -53.19 50.53 -12.37
N LYS A 1171 -52.47 49.86 -13.31
CA LYS A 1171 -52.52 49.80 -14.83
C LYS A 1171 -52.68 51.07 -15.75
N PRO A 1172 -52.38 51.05 -17.10
CA PRO A 1172 -51.58 50.14 -18.00
C PRO A 1172 -50.70 50.86 -19.12
N THR A 1173 -50.27 50.12 -20.17
CA THR A 1173 -49.43 50.42 -21.39
C THR A 1173 -50.24 50.84 -22.67
N PRO A 1174 -49.72 51.28 -23.88
CA PRO A 1174 -48.74 50.64 -24.85
C PRO A 1174 -47.81 51.61 -25.70
N PRO A 1175 -47.42 51.39 -27.01
CA PRO A 1175 -46.30 50.57 -27.57
C PRO A 1175 -45.19 51.33 -28.43
N ALA A 1176 -44.38 50.61 -29.27
CA ALA A 1176 -43.09 50.98 -29.93
C ALA A 1176 -43.15 51.08 -31.51
N PRO A 1177 -42.07 51.07 -32.41
CA PRO A 1177 -40.58 50.80 -32.36
C PRO A 1177 -39.72 51.90 -33.12
N PRO A 1178 -38.68 51.73 -34.03
CA PRO A 1178 -37.63 50.70 -34.38
C PRO A 1178 -36.15 51.14 -34.79
N ALA A 1179 -35.18 50.19 -34.76
CA ALA A 1179 -34.06 49.86 -35.71
C ALA A 1179 -32.72 50.67 -36.01
N LYS A 1180 -31.58 49.92 -36.04
CA LYS A 1180 -30.29 49.98 -36.84
C LYS A 1180 -28.99 50.76 -36.34
N ARG A 1181 -27.89 50.74 -37.14
CA ARG A 1181 -26.40 50.66 -36.83
C ARG A 1181 -25.54 51.21 -38.04
N PRO A 1182 -24.16 51.25 -38.16
CA PRO A 1182 -22.97 50.91 -37.31
C PRO A 1182 -21.65 51.82 -37.46
N ASN A 1183 -20.44 51.29 -37.14
CA ASN A 1183 -19.04 51.58 -37.63
C ASN A 1183 -17.99 52.47 -36.88
N MET A 1184 -16.69 52.34 -37.27
CA MET A 1184 -15.42 52.78 -36.58
C MET A 1184 -14.47 53.65 -37.45
N ALA A 1185 -13.55 54.45 -36.85
CA ALA A 1185 -12.06 54.48 -37.06
C ALA A 1185 -11.29 55.77 -36.61
N GLY A 1186 -10.05 55.66 -36.07
CA GLY A 1186 -8.91 56.60 -36.40
C GLY A 1186 -8.03 57.35 -35.33
N ARG A 1187 -6.70 57.03 -35.34
CA ARG A 1187 -5.47 57.93 -35.41
C ARG A 1187 -4.68 58.55 -34.18
N LYS A 1188 -3.31 58.50 -34.32
CA LYS A 1188 -2.18 59.37 -33.77
C LYS A 1188 -1.78 59.25 -32.25
N THR A 1189 -0.54 59.49 -31.73
CA THR A 1189 0.89 59.71 -32.20
C THR A 1189 1.93 59.44 -31.05
N ALA A 1190 3.27 59.50 -31.29
CA ALA A 1190 4.43 59.24 -30.35
C ALA A 1190 5.39 60.49 -30.21
N PRO A 1191 6.57 60.54 -29.48
CA PRO A 1191 7.53 59.53 -28.96
C PRO A 1191 8.15 59.76 -27.51
N ALA A 1192 9.38 59.24 -27.20
CA ALA A 1192 10.10 59.17 -25.87
C ALA A 1192 11.42 60.04 -25.84
N PRO A 1193 12.46 59.95 -24.93
CA PRO A 1193 12.82 59.10 -23.72
C PRO A 1193 13.30 60.00 -22.48
N PRO A 1194 14.40 59.85 -21.65
CA PRO A 1194 15.39 58.77 -21.30
C PRO A 1194 15.66 58.44 -19.75
N PRO A 1195 16.76 58.78 -18.96
CA PRO A 1195 17.42 57.78 -18.04
C PRO A 1195 18.05 58.17 -16.63
N ALA A 1196 18.30 57.17 -15.75
CA ALA A 1196 19.37 57.03 -14.69
C ALA A 1196 19.43 58.04 -13.48
N PRO A 1197 20.35 57.97 -12.44
CA PRO A 1197 21.44 57.00 -12.10
C PRO A 1197 21.70 56.60 -10.58
N ARG A 1198 22.55 55.57 -10.36
CA ARG A 1198 23.69 55.36 -9.39
C ARG A 1198 23.70 55.51 -7.83
N ASP A 1199 24.18 54.42 -7.19
CA ASP A 1199 25.38 54.23 -6.30
C ASP A 1199 25.50 54.61 -4.78
N SER A 1200 25.98 53.61 -4.00
CA SER A 1200 27.01 53.60 -2.91
C SER A 1200 26.85 54.19 -1.49
N ALA A 1201 26.92 53.30 -0.45
CA ALA A 1201 27.77 53.34 0.78
C ALA A 1201 27.28 52.28 1.81
N VAL A 1202 28.01 51.25 2.32
CA VAL A 1202 29.28 51.11 3.08
C VAL A 1202 29.13 51.07 4.63
N SER A 1203 28.88 49.84 5.14
CA SER A 1203 29.56 49.14 6.26
C SER A 1203 29.33 49.42 7.78
N MET A 1204 29.64 48.35 8.56
CA MET A 1204 29.84 48.17 10.03
C MET A 1204 28.58 48.20 10.93
N ASN A 1205 28.27 47.16 11.73
CA ASN A 1205 28.95 46.52 12.90
C ASN A 1205 28.94 47.42 14.17
N SER A 1206 28.72 46.91 15.40
CA SER A 1206 29.07 45.59 15.97
C SER A 1206 28.17 45.09 17.13
N GLN A 1207 28.30 43.78 17.44
CA GLN A 1207 28.19 43.04 18.72
C GLN A 1207 27.64 43.74 20.00
N GLU A 1208 26.81 43.02 20.78
CA GLU A 1208 27.23 42.44 22.09
C GLU A 1208 26.15 41.54 22.76
N SER A 1209 26.50 40.95 23.92
CA SER A 1209 25.68 40.12 24.84
C SER A 1209 26.32 40.22 26.25
N PRO A 1210 25.72 39.81 27.40
CA PRO A 1210 24.50 39.01 27.60
C PRO A 1210 23.60 39.50 28.80
N SER A 1211 22.84 38.57 29.42
CA SER A 1211 22.26 38.60 30.79
C SER A 1211 20.83 39.16 31.00
N GLY A 1212 20.26 38.86 32.18
CA GLY A 1212 19.08 39.56 32.75
C GLY A 1212 17.76 38.78 32.78
N SER A 1213 17.38 38.23 33.94
CA SER A 1213 16.06 37.61 34.19
C SER A 1213 14.96 38.64 34.48
N GLY A 1214 13.74 38.44 33.94
CA GLY A 1214 12.59 39.30 34.22
C GLY A 1214 11.25 38.65 33.84
N ARG A 1215 10.24 38.71 34.72
CA ARG A 1215 8.99 37.93 34.65
C ARG A 1215 7.75 38.81 34.51
N ALA A 1216 7.11 38.82 33.34
CA ALA A 1216 5.75 39.32 33.16
C ALA A 1216 5.06 38.69 31.94
N THR A 1217 3.73 38.52 32.02
CA THR A 1217 2.86 38.01 30.94
C THR A 1217 2.03 39.13 30.31
N PRO A 1218 1.80 39.09 28.99
CA PRO A 1218 0.54 39.54 28.38
C PRO A 1218 -0.30 38.34 27.90
N ASN A 1219 -1.55 38.60 27.50
CA ASN A 1219 -2.61 37.59 27.42
C ASN A 1219 -3.20 37.43 26.01
N SER A 1220 -3.61 36.21 25.65
CA SER A 1220 -4.61 35.85 24.62
C SER A 1220 -4.48 36.41 23.18
N ALA A 1221 -4.29 35.51 22.20
CA ALA A 1221 -5.37 35.09 21.28
C ALA A 1221 -4.89 34.13 20.16
N LEU A 1222 -5.22 32.83 20.23
CA LEU A 1222 -5.14 31.92 19.07
C LEU A 1222 -6.07 30.68 19.18
N ALA A 1223 -7.25 30.87 19.76
CA ALA A 1223 -8.25 29.81 19.95
C ALA A 1223 -9.07 29.53 18.66
N GLY A 1224 -8.45 28.86 17.69
CA GLY A 1224 -9.09 28.45 16.43
C GLY A 1224 -8.94 26.96 16.10
N GLY A 1225 -7.73 26.54 15.71
CA GLY A 1225 -7.50 25.24 15.07
C GLY A 1225 -7.83 23.99 15.90
N LEU A 1226 -7.81 24.07 17.24
CA LEU A 1226 -8.01 22.90 18.11
C LEU A 1226 -9.42 22.29 17.99
N ALA A 1227 -10.45 23.15 17.79
CA ALA A 1227 -11.83 22.70 17.63
C ALA A 1227 -12.05 21.98 16.29
N GLU A 1228 -11.34 22.41 15.24
CA GLU A 1228 -11.44 21.83 13.90
C GLU A 1228 -10.67 20.50 13.80
N ALA A 1229 -9.47 20.42 14.38
CA ALA A 1229 -8.70 19.18 14.48
C ALA A 1229 -9.45 18.07 15.25
N LEU A 1230 -10.13 18.42 16.35
CA LEU A 1230 -11.01 17.48 17.08
C LEU A 1230 -12.19 17.01 16.22
N ARG A 1231 -12.79 17.90 15.43
CA ARG A 1231 -13.95 17.59 14.57
C ARG A 1231 -13.57 16.66 13.42
N GLN A 1232 -12.43 16.89 12.76
CA GLN A 1232 -11.90 16.00 11.72
C GLN A 1232 -11.59 14.60 12.27
N ARG A 1233 -10.96 14.53 13.46
CA ARG A 1233 -10.68 13.26 14.15
C ARG A 1233 -11.97 12.52 14.56
N GLN A 1234 -13.06 13.23 14.82
CA GLN A 1234 -14.36 12.64 15.14
C GLN A 1234 -15.07 12.10 13.89
N SER A 1235 -15.01 12.79 12.74
CA SER A 1235 -15.55 12.28 11.47
C SER A 1235 -14.80 11.04 10.95
N ALA A 1236 -13.48 10.97 11.14
CA ALA A 1236 -12.68 9.79 10.77
C ALA A 1236 -13.09 8.51 11.54
N MET A 1237 -13.69 8.65 12.72
CA MET A 1237 -14.10 7.55 13.60
C MET A 1237 -15.53 7.03 13.37
N GLN A 1238 -16.23 7.50 12.33
CA GLN A 1238 -17.62 7.10 12.02
C GLN A 1238 -17.82 6.45 10.63
N GLY A 1239 -16.75 6.20 9.87
CA GLY A 1239 -16.82 5.48 8.60
C GLY A 1239 -17.00 3.96 8.77
N LYS A 1240 -18.01 3.39 8.09
CA LYS A 1240 -18.31 1.94 7.98
C LYS A 1240 -18.66 1.21 9.28
N ARG A 1241 -19.93 1.36 9.67
CA ARG A 1241 -20.80 0.23 10.00
C ARG A 1241 -22.09 0.32 9.19
N ASP A 1242 -22.87 -0.75 9.23
CA ASP A 1242 -24.19 -0.92 8.65
C ASP A 1242 -24.19 -1.16 7.12
N ASP A 1243 -23.76 -2.37 6.74
CA ASP A 1243 -24.23 -3.16 5.60
C ASP A 1243 -24.13 -4.64 6.04
N ASP A 1244 -25.23 -5.18 6.57
CA ASP A 1244 -25.57 -6.61 6.76
C ASP A 1244 -26.71 -6.73 7.80
N ASP A 1245 -27.96 -6.88 7.34
CA ASP A 1245 -29.02 -7.74 7.92
C ASP A 1245 -30.37 -7.46 7.23
N ASP A 1246 -30.72 -8.26 6.20
CA ASP A 1246 -32.12 -8.53 5.86
C ASP A 1246 -32.25 -9.88 5.09
N TRP A 1247 -31.69 -10.98 5.65
CA TRP A 1247 -32.21 -12.38 5.59
C TRP A 1247 -31.34 -13.41 6.35
#